data_AF-A0A7S3PYM0-F1
#
_entry.id   AF-A0A7S3PYM0-F1
#
_cell.length_a   1.000
_cell.length_b   1.000
_cell.length_c   1.000
_cell.angle_alpha   90.00
_cell.angle_beta   90.00
_cell.angle_gamma   90.00
#
_symmetry.space_group_name_H-M   'P 1'
#
loop_
_entity.id
_entity.type
_entity.pdbx_description
1 polymer ?
#
loop_
_entity_poly.entity_id
_entity_poly.type
_entity_poly.pdbx_seq_one_letter_code
_entity_poly.pdbx_strand_id
1 'polypeptide(L)'
;MVFLRSLLLPLLQLSLTSAKQSDEEHAENLVAWLKEEEGFFNPKLEMRRMDPEDPTSFFGMFAKGDFKKGDLLIRVPTDLILKSGEDEDEEVRALNCGLAFNLAEQINLKDDSPYAPYINYLLDTQPPGMLPSAWSAQGKNLLTSVLGGTGHGTDSLPPAYPLAWVEDDWLDLCDGTRDSTSEYAALLVVQRAWDDILIPVFDMMSHRNGDWLNTMSNEVHEDEPIKVRAKRDIKAGEQIYTTYNHCEDCGNRYTTYGTPEILRDYGFIEQFPQTWIFHDQDVGFRVDQNEDGVVSLVEWVEEEPDEDEIVEIQELLKQVKETKEKYLASNKSNVPDNEWQLITDYMNSLEVAISVAIDTFNEENNYGCVEEGTCTIALDKYTDLEESYGYVEADFTGHECDIEALFTRFDDEFEDLEEGDSHYQHIIFSWDPKTRETCMDLDNVVQICDAYRPHYHEMAVHNTARFLPPDSVKRVLFVGGGDSMLLHEVLMYDSLEFVVGLELDQKVTRGSFRHFGTQPHFHNDKVQWWFGDASKSLLMLPKEWFGTFDLVLVDLSETVMSFKVTGELDVLEALTLLVKPDGIFVKNEVYFSKFQNMFKHSAQINWYDNPVICSQVMGMGSEKINFIKPTLTDHGIDGFVVRPMDEIDDHFDLYHDYAKNDTSIEICDSIGDLIVDTTDQTRSPGIILIVETEGATIDLFDSTVLEETLTSALKKEGLNVISAETKDLSDGLLVSIVLSEGYITARALPESNYCGFDIHFWSSLEKHESAKRSLIAAVGSENNPKSSYRVIAGGMFGVSSWKVDEKKRGPQYDEICADYSKIDVPEKKHEAQQSDIYSVMAHSLNLLESKSLKVAVLCGSESTSDCEEHTKVISSLDIVDNILTFSCSKMASFNPYAQDSSEIITSCEREIMETLKGSASDITFDAVIIDASAEKYTASALLRSISTRKSNREAILQPNALFLTTQTDESDKWHQNLLALVKDEVFGTEPSYYSEVLVNTNTGTFNLLLASDGDDHFINKLNATMDDLEKETGYVNEVSLIHGGYFIYQHNFEPSYSYTPDDFDQTSPYDQWKTQKPLGFQIVAQLETQSELTVPIIRDALKSALYTGAENGSISEYADLGDGCLFIDSWSGGSVTVLWDGKAHVDLNYFTLEEDFEKAQKFEAAFRSGIPEGATILRDEQPRGVGRVVSFKRDLEVDPEPHWA
;
A
#
# COMPACT_ATOMS: atom_id res chain seq x y z
N MET A 1 31.69 -66.50 41.28
CA MET A 1 31.35 -65.18 40.71
C MET A 1 30.61 -65.25 39.36
N VAL A 2 29.92 -66.37 39.06
CA VAL A 2 29.04 -66.47 37.86
C VAL A 2 27.56 -66.26 38.24
N PHE A 3 27.22 -66.30 39.53
CA PHE A 3 25.85 -66.10 40.05
C PHE A 3 25.48 -64.63 40.34
N LEU A 4 26.43 -63.68 40.32
CA LEU A 4 26.14 -62.24 40.53
C LEU A 4 25.88 -61.47 39.22
N ARG A 5 26.31 -61.97 38.06
CA ARG A 5 26.12 -61.29 36.76
C ARG A 5 24.75 -61.54 36.12
N SER A 6 24.03 -62.60 36.51
CA SER A 6 22.67 -62.88 36.01
C SER A 6 21.55 -62.17 36.77
N LEU A 7 21.88 -61.49 37.88
CA LEU A 7 20.94 -60.69 38.67
C LEU A 7 21.08 -59.18 38.43
N LEU A 8 22.24 -58.70 37.94
CA LEU A 8 22.47 -57.27 37.66
C LEU A 8 21.93 -56.80 36.30
N LEU A 9 21.91 -57.66 35.27
CA LEU A 9 21.33 -57.31 33.96
C LEU A 9 19.80 -57.08 34.00
N PRO A 10 19.00 -57.93 34.67
CA PRO A 10 17.57 -57.68 34.81
C PRO A 10 17.30 -56.44 35.67
N LEU A 11 18.11 -56.16 36.69
CA LEU A 11 17.95 -54.99 37.56
C LEU A 11 18.29 -53.66 36.85
N LEU A 12 19.30 -53.63 35.97
CA LEU A 12 19.56 -52.48 35.09
C LEU A 12 18.49 -52.33 34.01
N GLN A 13 18.01 -53.44 33.41
CA GLN A 13 16.91 -53.39 32.44
C GLN A 13 15.58 -52.98 33.09
N LEU A 14 15.32 -53.39 34.34
CA LEU A 14 14.16 -52.96 35.13
C LEU A 14 14.26 -51.50 35.56
N SER A 15 15.45 -50.97 35.87
CA SER A 15 15.60 -49.53 36.18
C SER A 15 15.49 -48.67 34.93
N LEU A 16 16.03 -49.12 33.79
CA LEU A 16 15.90 -48.44 32.49
C LEU A 16 14.45 -48.46 31.97
N THR A 17 13.73 -49.58 32.14
CA THR A 17 12.29 -49.64 31.79
C THR A 17 11.43 -48.85 32.77
N SER A 18 11.77 -48.81 34.06
CA SER A 18 11.06 -47.99 35.06
C SER A 18 11.25 -46.49 34.84
N ALA A 19 12.43 -46.03 34.43
CA ALA A 19 12.68 -44.63 34.11
C ALA A 19 11.98 -44.23 32.81
N LYS A 20 12.10 -45.04 31.75
CA LYS A 20 11.37 -44.83 30.48
C LYS A 20 9.86 -44.79 30.66
N GLN A 21 9.32 -45.56 31.61
CA GLN A 21 7.90 -45.60 31.94
C GLN A 21 7.43 -44.39 32.78
N SER A 22 8.26 -43.82 33.68
CA SER A 22 7.89 -42.59 34.42
C SER A 22 8.01 -41.34 33.54
N ASP A 23 9.01 -41.30 32.67
CA ASP A 23 9.25 -40.20 31.72
C ASP A 23 8.08 -39.95 30.75
N GLU A 24 7.57 -41.02 30.13
CA GLU A 24 6.37 -40.97 29.28
C GLU A 24 5.12 -40.59 30.10
N GLU A 25 5.04 -41.06 31.36
CA GLU A 25 3.95 -40.74 32.29
C GLU A 25 3.93 -39.24 32.63
N HIS A 26 5.07 -38.57 32.85
CA HIS A 26 5.10 -37.12 33.13
C HIS A 26 4.70 -36.26 31.92
N ALA A 27 5.13 -36.61 30.71
CA ALA A 27 4.70 -35.92 29.50
C ALA A 27 3.19 -36.08 29.23
N GLU A 28 2.67 -37.31 29.42
CA GLU A 28 1.24 -37.58 29.32
C GLU A 28 0.43 -36.84 30.39
N ASN A 29 0.94 -36.76 31.62
CA ASN A 29 0.30 -36.03 32.72
C ASN A 29 0.26 -34.52 32.46
N LEU A 30 1.34 -33.93 31.91
CA LEU A 30 1.38 -32.52 31.55
C LEU A 30 0.36 -32.18 30.45
N VAL A 31 0.27 -33.01 29.41
CA VAL A 31 -0.72 -32.84 28.33
C VAL A 31 -2.14 -33.09 28.82
N ALA A 32 -2.34 -34.04 29.74
CA ALA A 32 -3.64 -34.30 30.35
C ALA A 32 -4.10 -33.10 31.19
N TRP A 33 -3.20 -32.55 32.02
CA TRP A 33 -3.47 -31.36 32.82
C TRP A 33 -3.82 -30.15 31.96
N LEU A 34 -3.05 -29.88 30.89
CA LEU A 34 -3.37 -28.80 29.95
C LEU A 34 -4.80 -28.94 29.38
N LYS A 35 -5.25 -30.16 29.07
CA LYS A 35 -6.60 -30.41 28.54
C LYS A 35 -7.70 -30.33 29.60
N GLU A 36 -7.40 -30.69 30.85
CA GLU A 36 -8.34 -30.58 31.97
C GLU A 36 -8.65 -29.11 32.27
N GLU A 37 -7.68 -28.23 32.08
CA GLU A 37 -7.77 -26.79 32.29
C GLU A 37 -8.17 -26.02 31.02
N GLU A 38 -8.94 -26.62 30.11
CA GLU A 38 -9.46 -26.01 28.88
C GLU A 38 -8.42 -25.64 27.78
N GLY A 39 -7.18 -26.08 27.93
CA GLY A 39 -6.15 -25.98 26.90
C GLY A 39 -6.32 -26.98 25.75
N PHE A 40 -5.56 -26.76 24.67
CA PHE A 40 -5.56 -27.62 23.49
C PHE A 40 -4.15 -28.16 23.21
N PHE A 41 -4.06 -29.47 22.96
CA PHE A 41 -2.86 -30.12 22.44
C PHE A 41 -3.26 -31.05 21.32
N ASN A 42 -2.80 -30.75 20.10
CA ASN A 42 -3.25 -31.46 18.91
C ASN A 42 -2.92 -32.97 19.01
N PRO A 43 -3.88 -33.88 18.73
CA PRO A 43 -3.65 -35.33 18.83
C PRO A 43 -2.57 -35.86 17.88
N LYS A 44 -2.24 -35.12 16.82
CA LYS A 44 -1.13 -35.41 15.91
C LYS A 44 0.23 -34.98 16.48
N LEU A 45 0.31 -34.42 17.68
CA LEU A 45 1.58 -34.13 18.37
C LEU A 45 1.91 -35.20 19.42
N GLU A 46 3.19 -35.35 19.70
CA GLU A 46 3.71 -36.13 20.81
C GLU A 46 4.93 -35.43 21.43
N MET A 47 5.13 -35.64 22.74
CA MET A 47 6.34 -35.25 23.44
C MET A 47 7.08 -36.53 23.83
N ARG A 48 8.35 -36.63 23.44
CA ARG A 48 9.18 -37.82 23.71
C ARG A 48 10.67 -37.47 23.71
N ARG A 49 11.50 -38.40 24.17
CA ARG A 49 12.96 -38.29 24.04
C ARG A 49 13.38 -38.29 22.55
N MET A 50 14.39 -37.49 22.22
CA MET A 50 14.97 -37.38 20.88
C MET A 50 15.50 -38.75 20.41
N ASP A 51 16.28 -39.41 21.26
CA ASP A 51 16.62 -40.84 21.14
C ASP A 51 15.80 -41.63 22.18
N PRO A 52 14.76 -42.38 21.76
CA PRO A 52 13.94 -43.17 22.67
C PRO A 52 14.69 -44.27 23.42
N GLU A 53 15.88 -44.68 22.96
CA GLU A 53 16.67 -45.74 23.59
C GLU A 53 17.73 -45.19 24.57
N ASP A 54 17.95 -43.89 24.56
CA ASP A 54 18.85 -43.20 25.48
C ASP A 54 18.06 -42.40 26.53
N PRO A 55 18.00 -42.86 27.80
CA PRO A 55 17.29 -42.16 28.87
C PRO A 55 17.97 -40.83 29.26
N THR A 56 19.15 -40.54 28.74
CA THR A 56 19.84 -39.24 28.91
C THR A 56 19.58 -38.29 27.75
N SER A 57 18.86 -38.73 26.72
CA SER A 57 18.48 -37.91 25.57
C SER A 57 17.40 -36.89 25.93
N PHE A 58 17.53 -35.67 25.43
CA PHE A 58 16.60 -34.58 25.68
C PHE A 58 15.19 -34.87 25.17
N PHE A 59 14.20 -34.25 25.78
CA PHE A 59 12.84 -34.26 25.26
C PHE A 59 12.67 -33.23 24.14
N GLY A 60 11.83 -33.59 23.17
CA GLY A 60 11.36 -32.70 22.13
C GLY A 60 9.91 -33.01 21.77
N MET A 61 9.29 -32.09 21.06
CA MET A 61 7.93 -32.24 20.54
C MET A 61 7.98 -32.62 19.06
N PHE A 62 7.14 -33.57 18.64
CA PHE A 62 7.18 -34.13 17.28
C PHE A 62 5.79 -34.28 16.68
N ALA A 63 5.72 -34.18 15.35
CA ALA A 63 4.54 -34.50 14.58
C ALA A 63 4.40 -36.02 14.37
N LYS A 64 3.31 -36.62 14.83
CA LYS A 64 2.88 -37.99 14.50
C LYS A 64 2.18 -38.10 13.15
N GLY A 65 1.70 -36.98 12.61
CA GLY A 65 0.97 -36.91 11.36
C GLY A 65 1.19 -35.56 10.68
N ASP A 66 0.85 -35.48 9.39
CA ASP A 66 1.05 -34.25 8.63
C ASP A 66 0.15 -33.10 9.11
N PHE A 67 0.71 -31.90 9.16
CA PHE A 67 0.04 -30.63 9.37
C PHE A 67 0.12 -29.75 8.13
N LYS A 68 -0.91 -28.93 7.92
CA LYS A 68 -0.93 -27.86 6.94
C LYS A 68 -0.59 -26.53 7.60
N LYS A 69 0.02 -25.62 6.83
CA LYS A 69 0.20 -24.22 7.26
C LYS A 69 -1.12 -23.68 7.84
N GLY A 70 -1.06 -23.04 9.01
CA GLY A 70 -2.20 -22.49 9.74
C GLY A 70 -2.89 -23.45 10.72
N ASP A 71 -2.60 -24.76 10.66
CA ASP A 71 -3.18 -25.74 11.60
C ASP A 71 -2.82 -25.37 13.05
N LEU A 72 -3.83 -25.35 13.94
CA LEU A 72 -3.62 -25.15 15.37
C LEU A 72 -2.92 -26.37 15.99
N LEU A 73 -1.80 -26.10 16.68
CA LEU A 73 -0.95 -27.08 17.32
C LEU A 73 -1.21 -27.15 18.82
N ILE A 74 -1.15 -26.00 19.51
CA ILE A 74 -1.27 -25.88 20.97
C ILE A 74 -2.12 -24.64 21.30
N ARG A 75 -2.93 -24.70 22.36
CA ARG A 75 -3.54 -23.54 23.02
C ARG A 75 -3.29 -23.62 24.52
N VAL A 76 -2.61 -22.65 25.10
CA VAL A 76 -2.32 -22.57 26.55
C VAL A 76 -3.18 -21.47 27.17
N PRO A 77 -4.11 -21.80 28.08
CA PRO A 77 -4.87 -20.82 28.85
C PRO A 77 -3.97 -19.94 29.73
N THR A 78 -4.32 -18.66 29.87
CA THR A 78 -3.55 -17.68 30.64
C THR A 78 -3.42 -18.05 32.12
N ASP A 79 -4.44 -18.68 32.70
CA ASP A 79 -4.43 -19.13 34.10
C ASP A 79 -3.37 -20.20 34.41
N LEU A 80 -2.82 -20.87 33.39
CA LEU A 80 -1.76 -21.89 33.56
C LEU A 80 -0.35 -21.32 33.47
N ILE A 81 -0.22 -20.06 33.08
CA ILE A 81 1.08 -19.40 32.96
C ILE A 81 1.59 -19.08 34.36
N LEU A 82 2.83 -19.45 34.65
CA LEU A 82 3.49 -19.10 35.90
C LEU A 82 4.17 -17.73 35.71
N LYS A 83 3.71 -16.73 36.47
CA LYS A 83 4.19 -15.33 36.43
C LYS A 83 4.94 -14.95 37.71
N SER A 84 5.62 -13.80 37.73
CA SER A 84 6.08 -13.17 38.98
C SER A 84 4.87 -12.81 39.87
N GLY A 85 5.03 -12.82 41.20
CA GLY A 85 3.94 -12.47 42.14
C GLY A 85 3.57 -10.98 42.10
N GLU A 86 2.47 -10.58 42.76
CA GLU A 86 1.83 -9.24 42.69
C GLU A 86 2.67 -8.01 43.16
N ASP A 87 3.96 -8.15 43.50
CA ASP A 87 4.75 -7.05 44.08
C ASP A 87 6.23 -7.05 43.61
N GLU A 88 6.55 -6.71 42.35
CA GLU A 88 7.91 -6.20 42.00
C GLU A 88 7.89 -5.11 40.90
N ASP A 89 8.77 -4.11 41.07
CA ASP A 89 8.97 -2.93 40.22
C ASP A 89 9.42 -3.30 38.78
N GLU A 90 8.86 -2.60 37.79
CA GLU A 90 9.04 -2.73 36.31
C GLU A 90 10.46 -2.46 35.76
N GLU A 91 11.54 -2.64 36.53
CA GLU A 91 12.89 -2.61 35.95
C GLU A 91 13.20 -3.96 35.31
N VAL A 92 13.27 -4.00 33.97
CA VAL A 92 13.72 -5.14 33.17
C VAL A 92 15.12 -5.57 33.65
N ARG A 93 15.19 -6.69 34.36
CA ARG A 93 16.44 -7.34 34.80
C ARG A 93 16.73 -8.54 33.92
N ALA A 94 18.01 -8.85 33.71
CA ALA A 94 18.45 -9.97 32.88
C ALA A 94 17.95 -11.34 33.40
N LEU A 95 17.77 -11.48 34.73
CA LEU A 95 17.07 -12.59 35.37
C LEU A 95 15.82 -12.06 36.07
N ASN A 96 14.64 -12.63 35.78
CA ASN A 96 13.41 -12.31 36.51
C ASN A 96 13.42 -12.94 37.91
N CYS A 97 13.88 -12.16 38.90
CA CYS A 97 14.00 -12.60 40.29
C CYS A 97 12.66 -13.08 40.87
N GLY A 98 11.58 -12.32 40.67
CA GLY A 98 10.24 -12.65 41.15
C GLY A 98 9.72 -13.99 40.63
N LEU A 99 9.90 -14.27 39.34
CA LEU A 99 9.54 -15.56 38.75
C LEU A 99 10.41 -16.70 39.31
N ALA A 100 11.71 -16.48 39.48
CA ALA A 100 12.62 -17.47 40.06
C ALA A 100 12.23 -17.85 41.50
N PHE A 101 11.90 -16.84 42.33
CA PHE A 101 11.39 -17.07 43.68
C PHE A 101 10.05 -17.81 43.68
N ASN A 102 9.11 -17.42 42.81
CA ASN A 102 7.82 -18.10 42.70
C ASN A 102 8.01 -19.56 42.28
N LEU A 103 8.79 -19.84 41.25
CA LEU A 103 9.08 -21.21 40.82
C LEU A 103 9.73 -22.04 41.96
N ALA A 104 10.67 -21.46 42.72
CA ALA A 104 11.27 -22.12 43.88
C ALA A 104 10.22 -22.45 44.95
N GLU A 105 9.28 -21.55 45.23
CA GLU A 105 8.15 -21.82 46.13
C GLU A 105 7.28 -22.96 45.61
N GLN A 106 6.91 -22.92 44.33
CA GLN A 106 6.09 -23.97 43.72
C GLN A 106 6.78 -25.34 43.74
N ILE A 107 8.09 -25.41 43.50
CA ILE A 107 8.89 -26.64 43.65
C ILE A 107 8.85 -27.18 45.08
N ASN A 108 8.89 -26.29 46.08
CA ASN A 108 8.83 -26.69 47.49
C ASN A 108 7.45 -27.22 47.91
N LEU A 109 6.37 -26.78 47.25
CA LEU A 109 5.01 -27.28 47.44
C LEU A 109 4.82 -28.71 46.89
N LYS A 110 5.64 -29.16 45.94
CA LYS A 110 5.56 -30.50 45.31
C LYS A 110 4.16 -30.76 44.76
N ASP A 111 3.55 -31.91 45.11
CA ASP A 111 2.21 -32.31 44.66
C ASP A 111 1.08 -31.39 45.16
N ASP A 112 1.35 -30.50 46.13
CA ASP A 112 0.38 -29.50 46.60
C ASP A 112 0.40 -28.21 45.73
N SER A 113 1.33 -28.07 44.78
CA SER A 113 1.36 -26.92 43.85
C SER A 113 0.23 -27.02 42.81
N PRO A 114 -0.46 -25.91 42.47
CA PRO A 114 -1.39 -25.89 41.35
C PRO A 114 -0.72 -26.19 39.99
N TYR A 115 0.60 -26.02 39.90
CA TYR A 115 1.41 -26.28 38.71
C TYR A 115 2.16 -27.63 38.79
N ALA A 116 1.78 -28.53 39.71
CA ALA A 116 2.52 -29.76 39.98
C ALA A 116 2.84 -30.61 38.71
N PRO A 117 1.93 -30.79 37.73
CA PRO A 117 2.26 -31.53 36.50
C PRO A 117 3.38 -30.89 35.67
N TYR A 118 3.39 -29.56 35.56
CA TYR A 118 4.42 -28.79 34.86
C TYR A 118 5.76 -28.81 35.62
N ILE A 119 5.71 -28.62 36.93
CA ILE A 119 6.92 -28.62 37.78
C ILE A 119 7.56 -30.00 37.82
N ASN A 120 6.78 -31.06 38.00
CA ASN A 120 7.31 -32.42 37.98
C ASN A 120 7.96 -32.72 36.63
N TYR A 121 7.34 -32.27 35.52
CA TYR A 121 7.97 -32.37 34.20
C TYR A 121 9.31 -31.64 34.13
N LEU A 122 9.40 -30.39 34.62
CA LEU A 122 10.68 -29.64 34.64
C LEU A 122 11.74 -30.37 35.48
N LEU A 123 11.39 -30.85 36.68
CA LEU A 123 12.33 -31.53 37.58
C LEU A 123 12.84 -32.86 37.03
N ASP A 124 12.01 -33.60 36.30
CA ASP A 124 12.35 -34.93 35.79
C ASP A 124 13.02 -34.89 34.41
N THR A 125 12.70 -33.88 33.59
CA THR A 125 13.23 -33.77 32.21
C THR A 125 14.42 -32.85 32.06
N GLN A 126 14.60 -31.89 32.97
CA GLN A 126 15.75 -30.99 32.97
C GLN A 126 16.72 -31.44 34.07
N PRO A 127 17.95 -31.88 33.73
CA PRO A 127 18.94 -32.18 34.75
C PRO A 127 19.62 -30.88 35.23
N PRO A 128 19.99 -30.77 36.52
CA PRO A 128 20.86 -29.69 36.98
C PRO A 128 22.20 -29.71 36.24
N GLY A 129 22.81 -28.54 36.02
CA GLY A 129 24.13 -28.43 35.39
C GLY A 129 24.12 -28.26 33.85
N MET A 130 22.98 -27.89 33.26
CA MET A 130 22.87 -27.65 31.82
C MET A 130 23.57 -26.35 31.39
N LEU A 131 23.34 -25.25 32.12
CA LEU A 131 23.93 -23.95 31.84
C LEU A 131 25.39 -23.88 32.31
N PRO A 132 26.27 -23.10 31.63
CA PRO A 132 27.65 -22.93 32.06
C PRO A 132 27.80 -22.43 33.52
N SER A 133 26.88 -21.57 33.97
CA SER A 133 26.79 -21.10 35.37
C SER A 133 26.54 -22.22 36.39
N ALA A 134 26.08 -23.40 35.96
CA ALA A 134 25.84 -24.57 36.79
C ALA A 134 26.88 -25.69 36.63
N TRP A 135 27.88 -25.51 35.77
CA TRP A 135 28.91 -26.51 35.49
C TRP A 135 29.86 -26.77 36.66
N SER A 136 30.59 -27.87 36.55
CA SER A 136 31.69 -28.18 37.46
C SER A 136 32.70 -27.04 37.52
N ALA A 137 33.35 -26.86 38.68
CA ALA A 137 34.39 -25.84 38.83
C ALA A 137 35.52 -26.01 37.79
N GLN A 138 35.80 -27.24 37.36
CA GLN A 138 36.78 -27.52 36.31
C GLN A 138 36.28 -27.05 34.94
N GLY A 139 35.01 -27.29 34.60
CA GLY A 139 34.39 -26.81 33.36
C GLY A 139 34.34 -25.30 33.27
N LYS A 140 33.89 -24.63 34.34
CA LYS A 140 33.89 -23.16 34.44
C LYS A 140 35.28 -22.56 34.21
N ASN A 141 36.31 -23.14 34.83
CA ASN A 141 37.69 -22.71 34.64
C ASN A 141 38.20 -22.95 33.21
N LEU A 142 37.83 -24.07 32.59
CA LEU A 142 38.19 -24.37 31.21
C LEU A 142 37.52 -23.38 30.25
N LEU A 143 36.22 -23.17 30.37
CA LEU A 143 35.45 -22.23 29.55
C LEU A 143 36.07 -20.82 29.64
N THR A 144 36.28 -20.31 30.85
CA THR A 144 36.93 -19.00 31.08
C THR A 144 38.32 -18.94 30.43
N SER A 145 39.10 -20.01 30.52
CA SER A 145 40.47 -20.05 29.96
C SER A 145 40.48 -20.06 28.44
N VAL A 146 39.50 -20.71 27.82
CA VAL A 146 39.37 -20.85 26.36
C VAL A 146 38.83 -19.55 25.75
N LEU A 147 37.91 -18.87 26.43
CA LEU A 147 37.36 -17.59 25.99
C LEU A 147 38.30 -16.41 26.25
N GLY A 148 39.31 -16.56 27.11
CA GLY A 148 40.27 -15.49 27.40
C GLY A 148 39.84 -14.51 28.50
N GLY A 149 38.63 -14.65 29.05
CA GLY A 149 38.07 -13.78 30.08
C GLY A 149 36.61 -14.09 30.39
N THR A 150 35.97 -13.25 31.22
CA THR A 150 34.55 -13.36 31.61
C THR A 150 33.75 -12.08 31.40
N GLY A 151 34.28 -11.05 30.74
CA GLY A 151 33.59 -9.76 30.52
C GLY A 151 33.80 -9.22 29.11
N HIS A 152 33.34 -8.00 28.84
CA HIS A 152 33.54 -7.30 27.56
C HIS A 152 35.00 -6.87 27.33
N GLY A 153 35.44 -6.93 26.08
CA GLY A 153 36.75 -6.47 25.64
C GLY A 153 37.24 -7.15 24.37
N THR A 154 38.04 -6.42 23.59
CA THR A 154 38.65 -6.87 22.32
C THR A 154 39.53 -8.13 22.44
N ASP A 155 39.93 -8.49 23.67
CA ASP A 155 40.77 -9.66 23.96
C ASP A 155 39.97 -10.89 24.44
N SER A 156 38.62 -10.84 24.46
CA SER A 156 37.76 -11.94 24.92
C SER A 156 36.84 -12.46 23.82
N LEU A 157 36.74 -13.79 23.72
CA LEU A 157 35.82 -14.45 22.79
C LEU A 157 34.40 -14.51 23.39
N PRO A 158 33.35 -14.44 22.56
CA PRO A 158 31.97 -14.53 23.02
C PRO A 158 31.65 -15.94 23.57
N PRO A 159 30.58 -16.10 24.38
CA PRO A 159 29.69 -15.04 24.88
C PRO A 159 30.30 -14.24 26.03
N ALA A 160 29.84 -13.00 26.20
CA ALA A 160 30.14 -12.19 27.38
C ALA A 160 29.45 -12.77 28.63
N TYR A 161 30.13 -12.67 29.78
CA TYR A 161 29.63 -13.12 31.09
C TYR A 161 29.05 -14.55 31.12
N PRO A 162 29.77 -15.57 30.63
CA PRO A 162 29.24 -16.93 30.48
C PRO A 162 28.81 -17.59 31.80
N LEU A 163 29.20 -17.03 32.95
CA LEU A 163 29.03 -17.63 34.28
C LEU A 163 28.21 -16.77 35.26
N ALA A 164 27.62 -15.65 34.80
CA ALA A 164 27.03 -14.62 35.66
C ALA A 164 25.75 -15.07 36.38
N TRP A 165 24.92 -15.91 35.73
CA TRP A 165 23.56 -16.22 36.21
C TRP A 165 23.43 -16.66 37.68
N VAL A 166 24.42 -17.34 38.24
CA VAL A 166 24.37 -17.75 39.66
C VAL A 166 25.00 -16.71 40.58
N GLU A 167 26.24 -16.30 40.30
CA GLU A 167 27.00 -15.47 41.24
C GLU A 167 26.56 -14.01 41.17
N ASP A 168 26.44 -13.46 39.97
CA ASP A 168 26.15 -12.05 39.76
C ASP A 168 24.63 -11.81 39.77
N ASP A 169 23.85 -12.60 39.02
CA ASP A 169 22.41 -12.37 38.91
C ASP A 169 21.61 -12.94 40.07
N TRP A 170 21.69 -14.25 40.33
CA TRP A 170 20.88 -14.87 41.38
C TRP A 170 21.30 -14.44 42.80
N LEU A 171 22.60 -14.54 43.14
CA LEU A 171 23.04 -14.29 44.51
C LEU A 171 23.21 -12.80 44.83
N ASP A 172 23.81 -12.03 43.91
CA ASP A 172 24.12 -10.62 44.16
C ASP A 172 22.97 -9.68 43.76
N LEU A 173 22.33 -9.85 42.58
CA LEU A 173 21.23 -8.99 42.14
C LEU A 173 19.87 -9.39 42.74
N CYS A 174 19.53 -10.68 42.79
CA CYS A 174 18.25 -11.15 43.30
C CYS A 174 18.24 -11.42 44.81
N ASP A 175 19.34 -11.19 45.55
CA ASP A 175 19.49 -11.57 46.97
C ASP A 175 19.14 -13.06 47.23
N GLY A 176 19.41 -13.92 46.25
CA GLY A 176 19.06 -15.34 46.26
C GLY A 176 19.88 -16.19 47.25
N THR A 177 19.47 -17.45 47.42
CA THR A 177 20.12 -18.41 48.32
C THR A 177 20.82 -19.54 47.56
N ARG A 178 21.95 -20.03 48.11
CA ARG A 178 22.68 -21.21 47.60
C ARG A 178 22.05 -22.55 47.97
N ASP A 179 20.76 -22.59 48.30
CA ASP A 179 20.09 -23.86 48.45
C ASP A 179 19.81 -24.46 47.08
N SER A 180 19.90 -25.79 46.98
CA SER A 180 19.83 -26.47 45.68
C SER A 180 18.51 -26.29 44.95
N THR A 181 17.43 -25.93 45.65
CA THR A 181 16.12 -25.76 45.04
C THR A 181 16.01 -24.39 44.39
N SER A 182 16.34 -23.33 45.13
CA SER A 182 16.19 -21.95 44.64
C SER A 182 17.21 -21.61 43.54
N GLU A 183 18.47 -22.06 43.69
CA GLU A 183 19.47 -21.91 42.63
C GLU A 183 19.06 -22.65 41.34
N TYR A 184 18.43 -23.83 41.48
CA TYR A 184 17.96 -24.59 40.33
C TYR A 184 16.73 -23.94 39.67
N ALA A 185 15.81 -23.38 40.46
CA ALA A 185 14.67 -22.63 39.94
C ALA A 185 15.12 -21.40 39.14
N ALA A 186 16.08 -20.62 39.64
CA ALA A 186 16.64 -19.46 38.94
C ALA A 186 17.24 -19.85 37.58
N LEU A 187 18.00 -20.96 37.52
CA LEU A 187 18.57 -21.45 36.27
C LEU A 187 17.51 -22.01 35.30
N LEU A 188 16.42 -22.57 35.80
CA LEU A 188 15.29 -22.98 34.96
C LEU A 188 14.57 -21.78 34.36
N VAL A 189 14.43 -20.68 35.10
CA VAL A 189 13.89 -19.42 34.56
C VAL A 189 14.75 -18.92 33.40
N VAL A 190 16.07 -18.82 33.57
CA VAL A 190 16.97 -18.43 32.45
C VAL A 190 16.78 -19.34 31.23
N GLN A 191 16.70 -20.66 31.45
CA GLN A 191 16.66 -21.63 30.36
C GLN A 191 15.30 -21.76 29.67
N ARG A 192 14.19 -21.43 30.33
CA ARG A 192 12.85 -21.81 29.87
C ARG A 192 11.84 -20.68 29.83
N ALA A 193 12.07 -19.60 30.57
CA ALA A 193 11.12 -18.51 30.60
C ALA A 193 11.09 -17.80 29.25
N TRP A 194 9.91 -17.32 28.89
CA TRP A 194 9.70 -16.28 27.92
C TRP A 194 9.81 -14.96 28.68
N ASP A 195 11.04 -14.46 28.81
CA ASP A 195 11.43 -13.27 29.59
C ASP A 195 11.01 -13.28 31.07
N ASP A 196 9.74 -13.01 31.37
CA ASP A 196 9.18 -12.89 32.71
C ASP A 196 8.11 -13.94 33.08
N ILE A 197 7.79 -14.86 32.15
CA ILE A 197 6.79 -15.92 32.36
C ILE A 197 7.25 -17.30 31.93
N LEU A 198 6.69 -18.34 32.56
CA LEU A 198 6.88 -19.75 32.19
C LEU A 198 5.56 -20.33 31.67
N ILE A 199 5.58 -20.89 30.47
CA ILE A 199 4.39 -21.27 29.71
C ILE A 199 4.37 -22.79 29.53
N PRO A 200 3.52 -23.50 30.30
CA PRO A 200 3.47 -24.96 30.22
C PRO A 200 3.23 -25.47 28.80
N VAL A 201 3.95 -26.53 28.43
CA VAL A 201 3.94 -27.18 27.10
C VAL A 201 4.58 -26.35 25.98
N PHE A 202 4.41 -25.02 25.95
CA PHE A 202 5.05 -24.15 24.98
C PHE A 202 6.58 -24.17 25.14
N ASP A 203 7.07 -24.03 26.38
CA ASP A 203 8.51 -24.01 26.73
C ASP A 203 9.27 -25.30 26.34
N MET A 204 8.53 -26.33 25.90
CA MET A 204 9.06 -27.65 25.54
C MET A 204 9.35 -27.79 24.05
N MET A 205 8.93 -26.83 23.24
CA MET A 205 9.37 -26.73 21.85
C MET A 205 10.85 -26.38 21.79
N SER A 206 11.58 -26.97 20.84
CA SER A 206 13.01 -26.72 20.71
C SER A 206 13.28 -25.50 19.83
N HIS A 207 14.39 -24.83 20.07
CA HIS A 207 14.82 -23.71 19.23
C HIS A 207 15.40 -24.18 17.89
N ARG A 208 14.89 -23.62 16.78
CA ARG A 208 15.59 -23.64 15.49
C ARG A 208 15.03 -22.60 14.51
N ASN A 209 15.91 -21.82 13.90
CA ASN A 209 15.56 -20.76 12.96
C ASN A 209 15.65 -21.22 11.48
N GLY A 210 15.45 -20.27 10.55
CA GLY A 210 15.49 -20.50 9.10
C GLY A 210 14.39 -21.42 8.58
N ASP A 211 14.68 -22.20 7.54
CA ASP A 211 13.74 -23.13 6.90
C ASP A 211 13.19 -24.20 7.86
N TRP A 212 13.87 -24.41 8.98
CA TRP A 212 13.49 -25.38 10.00
C TRP A 212 12.40 -24.87 10.93
N LEU A 213 12.29 -23.54 11.13
CA LEU A 213 11.26 -22.94 11.97
C LEU A 213 9.88 -23.25 11.39
N ASN A 214 9.08 -24.01 12.14
CA ASN A 214 7.83 -24.56 11.63
C ASN A 214 6.60 -24.19 12.45
N THR A 215 6.76 -23.33 13.47
CA THR A 215 5.66 -22.77 14.25
C THR A 215 5.66 -21.24 14.22
N MET A 216 4.50 -20.68 14.56
CA MET A 216 4.26 -19.29 14.89
C MET A 216 3.28 -19.26 16.07
N SER A 217 3.38 -18.25 16.94
CA SER A 217 2.43 -18.00 18.02
C SER A 217 1.89 -16.58 17.90
N ASN A 218 0.75 -16.30 18.54
CA ASN A 218 0.38 -14.92 18.85
C ASN A 218 1.30 -14.34 19.92
N GLU A 219 1.15 -13.04 20.20
CA GLU A 219 1.80 -12.37 21.32
C GLU A 219 1.54 -13.10 22.64
N VAL A 220 2.60 -13.24 23.44
CA VAL A 220 2.63 -14.09 24.62
C VAL A 220 2.25 -13.31 25.89
N HIS A 221 2.44 -11.98 25.88
CA HIS A 221 2.10 -11.09 26.98
C HIS A 221 0.69 -10.47 26.91
N GLU A 222 -0.11 -10.78 25.88
CA GLU A 222 -1.52 -10.40 25.83
C GLU A 222 -2.36 -11.17 26.86
N ASP A 223 -3.50 -10.60 27.29
CA ASP A 223 -4.49 -11.26 28.16
C ASP A 223 -5.31 -12.35 27.41
N GLU A 224 -4.73 -12.97 26.39
CA GLU A 224 -5.31 -14.02 25.57
C GLU A 224 -4.61 -15.37 25.76
N PRO A 225 -5.32 -16.51 25.58
CA PRO A 225 -4.67 -17.82 25.54
C PRO A 225 -3.66 -17.92 24.40
N ILE A 226 -2.44 -18.36 24.71
CA ILE A 226 -1.35 -18.52 23.73
C ILE A 226 -1.70 -19.63 22.73
N LYS A 227 -1.76 -19.29 21.44
CA LYS A 227 -2.12 -20.18 20.32
C LYS A 227 -0.89 -20.40 19.44
N VAL A 228 -0.41 -21.64 19.36
CA VAL A 228 0.68 -22.03 18.45
C VAL A 228 0.10 -22.66 17.19
N ARG A 229 0.48 -22.17 16.01
CA ARG A 229 0.07 -22.68 14.69
C ARG A 229 1.26 -23.12 13.85
N ALA A 230 1.00 -23.98 12.88
CA ALA A 230 2.01 -24.41 11.91
C ALA A 230 2.36 -23.26 10.94
N LYS A 231 3.62 -22.82 10.90
CA LYS A 231 4.10 -21.75 10.01
C LYS A 231 4.28 -22.22 8.56
N ARG A 232 4.54 -23.51 8.39
CA ARG A 232 4.62 -24.21 7.10
C ARG A 232 3.99 -25.60 7.21
N ASP A 233 3.89 -26.31 6.08
CA ASP A 233 3.55 -27.73 6.12
C ASP A 233 4.60 -28.50 6.95
N ILE A 234 4.12 -29.35 7.86
CA ILE A 234 4.96 -30.20 8.75
C ILE A 234 4.65 -31.66 8.44
N LYS A 235 5.67 -32.46 8.14
CA LYS A 235 5.53 -33.90 7.88
C LYS A 235 5.56 -34.72 9.15
N ALA A 236 4.86 -35.85 9.12
CA ALA A 236 4.98 -36.87 10.15
C ALA A 236 6.45 -37.26 10.38
N GLY A 237 6.90 -37.18 11.63
CA GLY A 237 8.27 -37.44 12.07
C GLY A 237 9.12 -36.18 12.29
N GLU A 238 8.72 -35.02 11.75
CA GLU A 238 9.43 -33.76 12.00
C GLU A 238 9.30 -33.33 13.47
N GLN A 239 10.36 -32.72 13.99
CA GLN A 239 10.35 -32.05 15.29
C GLN A 239 9.66 -30.69 15.16
N ILE A 240 8.96 -30.28 16.21
CA ILE A 240 8.32 -28.96 16.31
C ILE A 240 9.35 -27.99 16.87
N TYR A 241 9.64 -26.94 16.10
CA TYR A 241 10.60 -25.90 16.45
C TYR A 241 9.89 -24.58 16.67
N THR A 242 10.29 -23.90 17.74
CA THR A 242 10.02 -22.48 17.99
C THR A 242 11.33 -21.70 17.86
N THR A 243 11.27 -20.40 18.07
CA THR A 243 12.41 -19.49 18.11
C THR A 243 12.53 -18.85 19.49
N TYR A 244 13.76 -18.52 19.89
CA TYR A 244 14.05 -17.85 21.16
C TYR A 244 14.49 -16.39 20.95
N ASN A 245 14.70 -15.99 19.69
CA ASN A 245 15.19 -14.67 19.31
C ASN A 245 14.38 -13.99 18.19
N HIS A 246 13.44 -14.69 17.53
CA HIS A 246 12.50 -14.13 16.55
C HIS A 246 11.06 -14.02 17.11
N CYS A 247 10.90 -13.31 18.22
CA CYS A 247 9.59 -13.19 18.87
C CYS A 247 8.93 -11.82 18.58
N GLU A 248 7.61 -11.82 18.39
CA GLU A 248 6.83 -10.65 17.97
C GLU A 248 6.77 -9.58 19.07
N ASP A 249 6.61 -9.98 20.33
CA ASP A 249 6.40 -9.08 21.48
C ASP A 249 7.69 -8.67 22.23
N CYS A 250 8.84 -9.29 21.91
CA CYS A 250 10.15 -8.92 22.48
C CYS A 250 11.01 -8.04 21.55
N GLY A 251 10.39 -7.44 20.52
CA GLY A 251 11.08 -6.55 19.59
C GLY A 251 12.08 -7.24 18.66
N ASN A 252 11.94 -8.56 18.44
CA ASN A 252 12.78 -9.37 17.56
C ASN A 252 14.29 -9.17 17.83
N ARG A 253 14.84 -9.92 18.80
CA ARG A 253 16.25 -9.81 19.25
C ARG A 253 17.29 -10.31 18.22
N TYR A 254 16.91 -10.52 16.97
CA TYR A 254 17.72 -11.22 15.97
C TYR A 254 19.05 -10.53 15.62
N THR A 255 19.17 -9.20 15.82
CA THR A 255 20.43 -8.48 15.55
C THR A 255 21.38 -8.44 16.74
N THR A 256 20.90 -8.71 17.97
CA THR A 256 21.69 -8.61 19.20
C THR A 256 21.82 -9.93 19.96
N TYR A 257 21.17 -11.00 19.51
CA TYR A 257 21.12 -12.28 20.24
C TYR A 257 21.31 -13.50 19.32
N GLY A 258 22.41 -14.24 19.50
CA GLY A 258 22.80 -15.33 18.61
C GLY A 258 23.32 -16.58 19.31
N THR A 259 24.05 -17.41 18.56
CA THR A 259 24.66 -18.67 19.00
C THR A 259 25.48 -18.55 20.30
N PRO A 260 26.28 -17.47 20.55
CA PRO A 260 26.96 -17.30 21.83
C PRO A 260 25.99 -17.17 23.02
N GLU A 261 24.97 -16.33 22.90
CA GLU A 261 23.95 -16.12 23.93
C GLU A 261 23.13 -17.40 24.15
N ILE A 262 22.83 -18.15 23.07
CA ILE A 262 22.15 -19.45 23.17
C ILE A 262 22.96 -20.45 24.02
N LEU A 263 24.29 -20.46 23.89
CA LEU A 263 25.15 -21.29 24.75
C LEU A 263 25.10 -20.84 26.21
N ARG A 264 25.17 -19.53 26.46
CA ARG A 264 25.15 -18.94 27.81
C ARG A 264 23.83 -19.25 28.54
N ASP A 265 22.71 -19.11 27.83
CA ASP A 265 21.38 -18.98 28.45
C ASP A 265 20.56 -20.26 28.34
N TYR A 266 20.87 -21.12 27.36
CA TYR A 266 20.17 -22.39 27.17
C TYR A 266 21.09 -23.63 27.28
N GLY A 267 22.41 -23.45 27.24
CA GLY A 267 23.39 -24.51 27.49
C GLY A 267 23.63 -25.45 26.30
N PHE A 268 23.34 -25.01 25.08
CA PHE A 268 23.63 -25.75 23.85
C PHE A 268 24.12 -24.82 22.73
N ILE A 269 24.69 -25.40 21.67
CA ILE A 269 25.11 -24.65 20.48
C ILE A 269 23.95 -24.68 19.48
N GLU A 270 23.57 -23.51 18.96
CA GLU A 270 22.51 -23.38 17.95
C GLU A 270 22.75 -24.36 16.79
N GLN A 271 21.69 -25.07 16.38
CA GLN A 271 21.74 -25.88 15.17
C GLN A 271 21.68 -24.96 13.97
N PHE A 272 22.29 -25.35 12.84
CA PHE A 272 22.21 -24.54 11.63
C PHE A 272 20.74 -24.23 11.23
N PRO A 273 20.45 -22.96 10.87
CA PRO A 273 21.40 -21.83 10.74
C PRO A 273 21.89 -21.27 12.09
N GLN A 274 23.18 -20.90 12.15
CA GLN A 274 23.83 -20.31 13.33
C GLN A 274 24.05 -18.81 13.12
N THR A 275 23.68 -18.00 14.10
CA THR A 275 23.90 -16.54 14.08
C THR A 275 25.03 -16.15 15.02
N TRP A 276 26.07 -15.49 14.53
CA TRP A 276 27.24 -15.08 15.31
C TRP A 276 27.32 -13.56 15.36
N ILE A 277 27.26 -12.98 16.56
CA ILE A 277 27.27 -11.53 16.79
C ILE A 277 28.44 -11.21 17.71
N PHE A 278 29.29 -10.28 17.27
CA PHE A 278 30.48 -9.81 17.94
C PHE A 278 30.27 -8.35 18.36
N HIS A 279 29.55 -8.16 19.47
CA HIS A 279 29.14 -6.84 19.99
C HIS A 279 30.28 -5.83 20.13
N ASP A 280 31.49 -6.28 20.46
CA ASP A 280 32.64 -5.38 20.65
C ASP A 280 33.31 -4.97 19.32
N GLN A 281 33.04 -5.71 18.23
CA GLN A 281 33.61 -5.49 16.89
C GLN A 281 32.58 -4.87 15.93
N ASP A 282 31.32 -4.76 16.35
CA ASP A 282 30.19 -4.33 15.52
C ASP A 282 30.01 -5.20 14.25
N VAL A 283 30.32 -6.50 14.37
CA VAL A 283 30.19 -7.48 13.28
C VAL A 283 29.20 -8.57 13.66
N GLY A 284 28.21 -8.80 12.80
CA GLY A 284 27.30 -9.94 12.92
C GLY A 284 27.12 -10.67 11.59
N PHE A 285 26.97 -12.00 11.65
CA PHE A 285 26.71 -12.79 10.44
C PHE A 285 26.01 -14.11 10.75
N ARG A 286 25.31 -14.63 9.74
CA ARG A 286 24.63 -15.93 9.80
C ARG A 286 25.27 -16.93 8.85
N VAL A 287 25.48 -18.14 9.34
CA VAL A 287 25.98 -19.26 8.54
C VAL A 287 24.99 -20.42 8.57
N ASP A 288 24.85 -21.12 7.46
CA ASP A 288 24.00 -22.32 7.36
C ASP A 288 24.77 -23.45 6.66
N GLN A 289 24.27 -24.67 6.85
CA GLN A 289 24.87 -25.89 6.34
C GLN A 289 23.95 -26.55 5.31
N ASN A 290 24.47 -26.76 4.10
CA ASN A 290 23.73 -27.46 3.06
C ASN A 290 23.71 -28.99 3.26
N GLU A 291 22.96 -29.71 2.42
CA GLU A 291 22.81 -31.18 2.49
C GLU A 291 24.14 -31.96 2.41
N ASP A 292 25.16 -31.37 1.76
CA ASP A 292 26.50 -31.96 1.62
C ASP A 292 27.41 -31.68 2.84
N GLY A 293 26.91 -30.94 3.83
CA GLY A 293 27.63 -30.57 5.05
C GLY A 293 28.56 -29.37 4.89
N VAL A 294 28.49 -28.65 3.77
CA VAL A 294 29.26 -27.43 3.53
C VAL A 294 28.58 -26.26 4.24
N VAL A 295 29.36 -25.54 5.04
CA VAL A 295 28.92 -24.32 5.74
C VAL A 295 29.22 -23.11 4.87
N SER A 296 28.25 -22.22 4.68
CA SER A 296 28.40 -20.98 3.93
C SER A 296 27.75 -19.82 4.66
N LEU A 297 28.23 -18.60 4.40
CA LEU A 297 27.57 -17.37 4.81
C LEU A 297 26.19 -17.29 4.13
N VAL A 298 25.17 -16.94 4.90
CA VAL A 298 23.81 -16.69 4.41
C VAL A 298 23.58 -15.19 4.25
N GLU A 299 23.96 -14.42 5.28
CA GLU A 299 23.79 -12.97 5.33
C GLU A 299 24.73 -12.36 6.37
N TRP A 300 25.09 -11.09 6.17
CA TRP A 300 25.60 -10.22 7.21
C TRP A 300 24.42 -9.69 8.04
N VAL A 301 24.58 -9.61 9.35
CA VAL A 301 23.55 -9.09 10.26
C VAL A 301 23.75 -7.58 10.34
N GLU A 302 22.69 -6.82 10.07
CA GLU A 302 22.70 -5.34 9.90
C GLU A 302 23.47 -4.87 8.66
N GLU A 303 24.80 -4.83 8.67
CA GLU A 303 25.64 -4.29 7.58
C GLU A 303 26.86 -5.20 7.30
N GLU A 304 27.42 -5.15 6.07
CA GLU A 304 28.68 -5.83 5.72
C GLU A 304 29.86 -5.16 6.47
N PRO A 305 30.78 -5.95 7.05
CA PRO A 305 31.92 -5.39 7.78
C PRO A 305 32.94 -4.73 6.84
N ASP A 306 33.76 -3.81 7.34
CA ASP A 306 34.82 -3.16 6.56
C ASP A 306 36.19 -3.85 6.70
N GLU A 307 37.21 -3.31 6.03
CA GLU A 307 38.57 -3.87 6.10
C GLU A 307 39.12 -3.86 7.53
N ASP A 308 38.81 -2.86 8.35
CA ASP A 308 39.33 -2.73 9.72
C ASP A 308 38.64 -3.73 10.65
N GLU A 309 37.31 -3.84 10.56
CA GLU A 309 36.52 -4.81 11.32
C GLU A 309 36.85 -6.26 10.94
N ILE A 310 37.08 -6.54 9.66
CA ILE A 310 37.53 -7.87 9.23
C ILE A 310 38.93 -8.17 9.75
N VAL A 311 39.81 -7.18 9.90
CA VAL A 311 41.10 -7.37 10.59
C VAL A 311 40.87 -7.75 12.06
N GLU A 312 39.95 -7.10 12.76
CA GLU A 312 39.60 -7.47 14.14
C GLU A 312 39.06 -8.90 14.22
N ILE A 313 38.17 -9.30 13.31
CA ILE A 313 37.62 -10.66 13.20
C ILE A 313 38.72 -11.69 12.86
N GLN A 314 39.72 -11.33 12.04
CA GLN A 314 40.90 -12.16 11.78
C GLN A 314 41.77 -12.34 13.02
N GLU A 315 41.92 -11.31 13.86
CA GLU A 315 42.61 -11.40 15.14
C GLU A 315 41.87 -12.34 16.11
N LEU A 316 40.54 -12.27 16.16
CA LEU A 316 39.71 -13.20 16.92
C LEU A 316 39.86 -14.65 16.42
N LEU A 317 39.87 -14.88 15.10
CA LEU A 317 40.11 -16.23 14.53
C LEU A 317 41.45 -16.81 14.99
N LYS A 318 42.48 -15.96 15.02
CA LYS A 318 43.81 -16.36 15.50
C LYS A 318 43.75 -16.71 16.99
N GLN A 319 43.07 -15.91 17.80
CA GLN A 319 42.87 -16.20 19.22
C GLN A 319 42.13 -17.53 19.43
N VAL A 320 41.04 -17.78 18.70
CA VAL A 320 40.29 -19.04 18.71
C VAL A 320 41.21 -20.24 18.46
N LYS A 321 42.05 -20.17 17.42
CA LYS A 321 42.99 -21.24 17.06
C LYS A 321 44.05 -21.45 18.15
N GLU A 322 44.61 -20.38 18.68
CA GLU A 322 45.64 -20.44 19.72
C GLU A 322 45.11 -21.00 21.05
N THR A 323 43.93 -20.57 21.50
CA THR A 323 43.32 -21.08 22.74
C THR A 323 42.86 -22.53 22.58
N LYS A 324 42.31 -22.91 21.42
CA LYS A 324 41.96 -24.29 21.10
C LYS A 324 43.18 -25.21 21.13
N GLU A 325 44.29 -24.82 20.51
CA GLU A 325 45.52 -25.62 20.54
C GLU A 325 46.08 -25.73 21.97
N LYS A 326 46.09 -24.62 22.71
CA LYS A 326 46.65 -24.58 24.06
C LYS A 326 45.86 -25.40 25.08
N TYR A 327 44.54 -25.33 25.05
CA TYR A 327 43.68 -25.90 26.09
C TYR A 327 42.97 -27.20 25.66
N LEU A 328 42.72 -27.41 24.37
CA LEU A 328 41.92 -28.54 23.88
C LEU A 328 42.72 -29.59 23.09
N ALA A 329 43.99 -29.34 22.71
CA ALA A 329 44.78 -30.27 21.88
C ALA A 329 45.49 -31.42 22.63
N SER A 330 45.64 -31.40 23.97
CA SER A 330 46.28 -32.53 24.68
C SER A 330 45.77 -32.81 26.09
N ASN A 331 45.30 -34.06 26.25
CA ASN A 331 44.87 -34.78 27.45
C ASN A 331 43.67 -34.19 28.20
N LYS A 332 42.56 -34.95 28.20
CA LYS A 332 41.31 -34.64 28.90
C LYS A 332 41.63 -34.21 30.34
N SER A 333 41.36 -32.94 30.63
CA SER A 333 41.41 -32.41 31.99
C SER A 333 40.37 -33.14 32.86
N ASN A 334 40.37 -32.96 34.18
CA ASN A 334 39.35 -33.54 35.08
C ASN A 334 37.94 -32.90 34.89
N VAL A 335 37.64 -32.40 33.69
CA VAL A 335 36.35 -31.82 33.29
C VAL A 335 35.42 -32.97 32.86
N PRO A 336 34.14 -32.94 33.28
CA PRO A 336 33.12 -33.87 32.79
C PRO A 336 33.05 -33.97 31.26
N ASP A 337 32.75 -35.16 30.77
CA ASP A 337 32.77 -35.48 29.33
C ASP A 337 31.85 -34.58 28.51
N ASN A 338 30.66 -34.28 29.02
CA ASN A 338 29.67 -33.41 28.38
C ASN A 338 30.12 -31.94 28.31
N GLU A 339 30.66 -31.40 29.41
CA GLU A 339 31.16 -30.01 29.47
C GLU A 339 32.37 -29.84 28.53
N TRP A 340 33.31 -30.80 28.54
CA TRP A 340 34.46 -30.79 27.64
C TRP A 340 34.04 -30.83 26.16
N GLN A 341 33.09 -31.71 25.84
CA GLN A 341 32.60 -31.88 24.47
C GLN A 341 31.91 -30.62 23.97
N LEU A 342 31.02 -30.03 24.77
CA LEU A 342 30.32 -28.80 24.38
C LEU A 342 31.27 -27.61 24.18
N ILE A 343 32.26 -27.42 25.08
CA ILE A 343 33.30 -26.39 24.89
C ILE A 343 34.07 -26.64 23.59
N THR A 344 34.41 -27.90 23.30
CA THR A 344 35.14 -28.25 22.08
C THR A 344 34.32 -27.98 20.83
N ASP A 345 33.05 -28.36 20.83
CA ASP A 345 32.14 -28.18 19.70
C ASP A 345 31.82 -26.70 19.46
N TYR A 346 31.69 -25.90 20.53
CA TYR A 346 31.48 -24.46 20.43
C TYR A 346 32.68 -23.78 19.77
N MET A 347 33.90 -24.08 20.23
CA MET A 347 35.12 -23.52 19.66
C MET A 347 35.35 -23.96 18.21
N ASN A 348 34.95 -25.18 17.84
CA ASN A 348 35.00 -25.63 16.45
C ASN A 348 33.97 -24.89 15.58
N SER A 349 32.76 -24.67 16.09
CA SER A 349 31.70 -23.94 15.37
C SER A 349 32.09 -22.48 15.17
N LEU A 350 32.61 -21.83 16.22
CA LEU A 350 33.13 -20.46 16.17
C LEU A 350 34.29 -20.32 15.16
N GLU A 351 35.24 -21.26 15.15
CA GLU A 351 36.34 -21.25 14.17
C GLU A 351 35.83 -21.38 12.74
N VAL A 352 34.89 -22.30 12.48
CA VAL A 352 34.31 -22.50 11.15
C VAL A 352 33.53 -21.28 10.71
N ALA A 353 32.66 -20.75 11.56
CA ALA A 353 31.82 -19.60 11.25
C ALA A 353 32.65 -18.35 10.93
N ILE A 354 33.63 -18.01 11.79
CA ILE A 354 34.54 -16.87 11.52
C ILE A 354 35.37 -17.12 10.25
N SER A 355 35.87 -18.33 10.03
CA SER A 355 36.65 -18.62 8.81
C SER A 355 35.80 -18.45 7.56
N VAL A 356 34.55 -18.93 7.57
CA VAL A 356 33.62 -18.76 6.45
C VAL A 356 33.31 -17.29 6.21
N ALA A 357 33.02 -16.51 7.25
CA ALA A 357 32.77 -15.08 7.11
C ALA A 357 33.97 -14.33 6.53
N ILE A 358 35.19 -14.60 7.01
CA ILE A 358 36.42 -14.00 6.48
C ILE A 358 36.68 -14.46 5.05
N ASP A 359 36.52 -15.75 4.74
CA ASP A 359 36.77 -16.29 3.41
C ASP A 359 35.75 -15.73 2.42
N THR A 360 34.47 -15.65 2.78
CA THR A 360 33.42 -15.03 1.97
C THR A 360 33.68 -13.54 1.76
N PHE A 361 33.94 -12.77 2.82
CA PHE A 361 34.29 -11.35 2.70
C PHE A 361 35.50 -11.17 1.77
N ASN A 362 36.54 -11.99 1.93
CA ASN A 362 37.71 -11.92 1.08
C ASN A 362 37.40 -12.34 -0.37
N GLU A 363 36.59 -13.37 -0.61
CA GLU A 363 36.20 -13.79 -1.97
C GLU A 363 35.34 -12.72 -2.67
N GLU A 364 34.36 -12.17 -1.96
CA GLU A 364 33.53 -11.05 -2.39
C GLU A 364 34.35 -9.76 -2.58
N ASN A 365 35.47 -9.59 -1.88
CA ASN A 365 36.35 -8.44 -2.06
C ASN A 365 37.60 -8.72 -2.91
N ASN A 366 37.80 -9.95 -3.40
CA ASN A 366 38.96 -10.38 -4.19
C ASN A 366 38.54 -10.85 -5.58
N TYR A 367 38.11 -9.90 -6.41
CA TYR A 367 37.78 -10.17 -7.80
C TYR A 367 39.04 -10.42 -8.64
N GLY A 368 39.29 -11.70 -8.92
CA GLY A 368 40.19 -12.12 -9.98
C GLY A 368 39.60 -11.81 -11.36
N CYS A 369 40.45 -11.34 -12.28
CA CYS A 369 40.06 -11.04 -13.66
C CYS A 369 39.29 -12.19 -14.33
N VAL A 370 38.22 -11.87 -15.06
CA VAL A 370 37.48 -12.83 -15.88
C VAL A 370 38.40 -13.42 -16.96
N GLU A 371 38.26 -14.72 -17.25
CA GLU A 371 38.98 -15.36 -18.35
C GLU A 371 38.75 -14.57 -19.66
N GLU A 372 39.84 -14.27 -20.37
CA GLU A 372 39.99 -13.38 -21.56
C GLU A 372 40.66 -12.00 -21.32
N GLY A 373 41.13 -11.70 -20.10
CA GLY A 373 42.07 -10.58 -19.89
C GLY A 373 41.42 -9.20 -19.98
N THR A 374 40.11 -9.12 -19.76
CA THR A 374 39.42 -7.88 -19.40
C THR A 374 39.13 -7.96 -17.89
N CYS A 375 39.79 -7.11 -17.12
CA CYS A 375 39.54 -7.02 -15.68
C CYS A 375 38.54 -5.87 -15.51
N THR A 376 37.24 -6.16 -15.47
CA THR A 376 36.24 -5.17 -15.09
C THR A 376 36.36 -4.90 -13.60
N ILE A 377 36.25 -3.64 -13.18
CA ILE A 377 35.84 -3.33 -11.80
C ILE A 377 34.63 -4.19 -11.44
N ALA A 378 34.50 -4.52 -10.16
CA ALA A 378 33.29 -5.10 -9.59
C ALA A 378 32.12 -4.13 -9.85
N LEU A 379 31.45 -4.29 -11.01
CA LEU A 379 30.30 -3.47 -11.42
C LEU A 379 29.10 -3.69 -10.49
N ASP A 380 29.14 -4.75 -9.69
CA ASP A 380 28.26 -5.03 -8.55
C ASP A 380 28.56 -4.14 -7.34
N LYS A 381 29.82 -3.71 -7.16
CA LYS A 381 30.24 -2.92 -5.98
C LYS A 381 30.09 -1.41 -6.17
N TYR A 382 30.19 -0.90 -7.40
CA TYR A 382 30.10 0.52 -7.71
C TYR A 382 29.03 0.78 -8.76
N THR A 383 28.09 1.67 -8.45
CA THR A 383 27.01 2.05 -9.37
C THR A 383 27.59 2.69 -10.63
N ASP A 384 27.31 2.12 -11.81
CA ASP A 384 27.65 2.76 -13.09
C ASP A 384 26.69 3.91 -13.33
N LEU A 385 27.15 5.10 -12.98
CA LEU A 385 26.35 6.32 -13.09
C LEU A 385 25.96 6.67 -14.53
N GLU A 386 26.47 6.00 -15.57
CA GLU A 386 26.01 6.22 -16.96
C GLU A 386 24.76 5.42 -17.34
N GLU A 387 24.47 4.32 -16.63
CA GLU A 387 23.24 3.56 -16.86
C GLU A 387 22.04 4.36 -16.34
N SER A 388 20.90 4.29 -17.03
CA SER A 388 19.70 5.02 -16.58
C SER A 388 19.28 4.54 -15.20
N TYR A 389 19.36 5.41 -14.20
CA TYR A 389 18.69 5.19 -12.93
C TYR A 389 17.18 5.32 -13.20
N GLY A 390 16.46 4.22 -13.13
CA GLY A 390 15.01 4.26 -13.24
C GLY A 390 14.48 4.89 -11.96
N TYR A 391 13.72 5.98 -12.07
CA TYR A 391 12.89 6.45 -10.96
C TYR A 391 12.08 5.24 -10.46
N VAL A 392 12.39 4.78 -9.25
CA VAL A 392 11.61 3.77 -8.56
C VAL A 392 10.49 4.55 -7.88
N GLU A 393 9.34 4.57 -8.53
CA GLU A 393 8.12 5.14 -7.96
C GLU A 393 7.90 4.44 -6.60
N ALA A 394 7.89 5.24 -5.52
CA ALA A 394 7.84 4.71 -4.16
C ALA A 394 6.64 3.75 -4.03
N ASP A 395 6.93 2.50 -3.64
CA ASP A 395 5.91 1.46 -3.54
C ASP A 395 5.04 1.72 -2.29
N PHE A 396 3.84 2.25 -2.52
CA PHE A 396 2.80 2.49 -1.51
C PHE A 396 2.31 1.21 -0.82
N THR A 397 2.58 0.03 -1.40
CA THR A 397 2.03 -1.21 -0.86
C THR A 397 2.90 -1.72 0.29
N GLY A 398 2.60 -1.26 1.50
CA GLY A 398 3.01 -1.91 2.75
C GLY A 398 4.20 -1.29 3.50
N HIS A 399 4.55 -0.04 3.22
CA HIS A 399 5.72 0.62 3.82
C HIS A 399 5.41 1.88 4.65
N GLU A 400 4.17 2.41 4.68
CA GLU A 400 3.85 3.54 5.58
C GLU A 400 3.28 3.13 6.93
N CYS A 401 2.66 1.94 7.07
CA CYS A 401 2.24 1.37 8.35
C CYS A 401 1.77 -0.09 8.19
N ASP A 402 1.44 -0.77 9.30
CA ASP A 402 0.85 -2.11 9.27
C ASP A 402 -0.65 -2.05 8.90
N ILE A 403 -0.92 -1.96 7.60
CA ILE A 403 -2.28 -1.92 7.06
C ILE A 403 -3.02 -3.23 7.36
N GLU A 404 -2.33 -4.37 7.41
CA GLU A 404 -2.96 -5.65 7.77
C GLU A 404 -3.49 -5.61 9.20
N ALA A 405 -2.71 -5.10 10.16
CA ALA A 405 -3.17 -4.90 11.55
C ALA A 405 -4.28 -3.85 11.68
N LEU A 406 -4.33 -2.84 10.81
CA LEU A 406 -5.45 -1.91 10.77
C LEU A 406 -6.71 -2.56 10.21
N PHE A 407 -6.57 -3.42 9.20
CA PHE A 407 -7.70 -4.10 8.57
C PHE A 407 -8.26 -5.25 9.40
N THR A 408 -7.47 -5.91 10.25
CA THR A 408 -8.00 -6.90 11.20
C THR A 408 -9.00 -6.30 12.20
N ARG A 409 -8.96 -4.98 12.45
CA ARG A 409 -9.98 -4.30 13.27
C ARG A 409 -11.38 -4.41 12.67
N PHE A 410 -11.50 -4.50 11.34
CA PHE A 410 -12.79 -4.73 10.68
C PHE A 410 -13.35 -6.12 10.96
N ASP A 411 -12.49 -7.13 11.12
CA ASP A 411 -12.92 -8.50 11.44
C ASP A 411 -13.39 -8.64 12.90
N ASP A 412 -12.78 -7.90 13.84
CA ASP A 412 -13.00 -8.07 15.28
C ASP A 412 -13.97 -7.04 15.90
N GLU A 413 -14.03 -5.81 15.36
CA GLU A 413 -14.79 -4.69 15.96
C GLU A 413 -16.08 -4.34 15.21
N PHE A 414 -16.18 -4.61 13.91
CA PHE A 414 -17.30 -4.18 13.07
C PHE A 414 -18.37 -5.28 12.90
N GLU A 415 -19.62 -4.86 12.79
CA GLU A 415 -20.77 -5.71 12.46
C GLU A 415 -21.30 -5.39 11.06
N ASP A 416 -21.57 -6.41 10.23
CA ASP A 416 -22.14 -6.21 8.90
C ASP A 416 -23.57 -5.64 8.97
N LEU A 417 -23.78 -4.46 8.40
CA LEU A 417 -25.09 -3.86 8.17
C LEU A 417 -25.77 -4.45 6.93
N GLU A 418 -25.02 -4.61 5.86
CA GLU A 418 -25.49 -5.16 4.59
C GLU A 418 -24.34 -5.81 3.83
N GLU A 419 -24.53 -7.07 3.41
CA GLU A 419 -23.62 -7.80 2.54
C GLU A 419 -24.39 -8.28 1.30
N GLY A 420 -23.80 -8.11 0.12
CA GLY A 420 -24.20 -8.89 -1.04
C GLY A 420 -23.75 -8.36 -2.38
N ASP A 421 -23.90 -9.19 -3.40
CA ASP A 421 -23.39 -8.91 -4.73
C ASP A 421 -24.27 -7.91 -5.51
N SER A 422 -23.62 -7.04 -6.28
CA SER A 422 -24.22 -6.39 -7.44
C SER A 422 -23.98 -7.22 -8.70
N HIS A 423 -24.25 -6.67 -9.88
CA HIS A 423 -23.81 -7.32 -11.12
C HIS A 423 -22.31 -7.19 -11.36
N TYR A 424 -21.67 -6.22 -10.70
CA TYR A 424 -20.32 -5.77 -11.00
C TYR A 424 -19.31 -6.22 -9.94
N GLN A 425 -19.70 -6.18 -8.66
CA GLN A 425 -18.81 -6.36 -7.53
C GLN A 425 -19.55 -6.84 -6.28
N HIS A 426 -18.81 -7.39 -5.33
CA HIS A 426 -19.29 -7.69 -3.99
C HIS A 426 -19.26 -6.40 -3.14
N ILE A 427 -20.33 -6.13 -2.38
CA ILE A 427 -20.46 -4.91 -1.58
C ILE A 427 -20.77 -5.28 -0.13
N ILE A 428 -20.00 -4.74 0.80
CA ILE A 428 -20.23 -4.86 2.24
C ILE A 428 -20.31 -3.46 2.85
N PHE A 429 -21.31 -3.23 3.69
CA PHE A 429 -21.35 -2.11 4.63
C PHE A 429 -21.25 -2.67 6.03
N SER A 430 -20.27 -2.21 6.79
CA SER A 430 -20.00 -2.63 8.16
C SER A 430 -20.07 -1.44 9.11
N TRP A 431 -20.34 -1.71 10.39
CA TRP A 431 -20.58 -0.68 11.40
C TRP A 431 -19.92 -1.05 12.74
N ASP A 432 -19.14 -0.14 13.31
CA ASP A 432 -18.65 -0.27 14.68
C ASP A 432 -19.69 0.28 15.69
N PRO A 433 -20.28 -0.58 16.54
CA PRO A 433 -21.28 -0.16 17.53
C PRO A 433 -20.71 0.74 18.64
N LYS A 434 -19.38 0.80 18.84
CA LYS A 434 -18.72 1.65 19.84
C LYS A 434 -18.57 3.08 19.34
N THR A 435 -18.04 3.26 18.13
CA THR A 435 -17.74 4.58 17.55
C THR A 435 -18.86 5.15 16.70
N ARG A 436 -19.82 4.31 16.28
CA ARG A 436 -20.84 4.63 15.26
C ARG A 436 -20.27 4.83 13.85
N GLU A 437 -19.03 4.41 13.61
CA GLU A 437 -18.40 4.49 12.30
C GLU A 437 -18.99 3.46 11.34
N THR A 438 -19.40 3.91 10.17
CA THR A 438 -19.73 3.03 9.05
C THR A 438 -18.54 2.93 8.11
N CYS A 439 -18.33 1.76 7.52
CA CYS A 439 -17.35 1.51 6.47
C CYS A 439 -18.00 0.80 5.28
N MET A 440 -17.42 0.97 4.10
CA MET A 440 -17.85 0.33 2.86
C MET A 440 -16.68 -0.37 2.19
N ASP A 441 -16.89 -1.64 1.86
CA ASP A 441 -15.92 -2.48 1.16
C ASP A 441 -16.48 -2.89 -0.19
N LEU A 442 -15.60 -2.87 -1.21
CA LEU A 442 -15.88 -3.39 -2.54
C LEU A 442 -14.85 -4.48 -2.86
N ASP A 443 -15.33 -5.68 -3.18
CA ASP A 443 -14.50 -6.87 -3.46
C ASP A 443 -13.43 -7.16 -2.37
N ASN A 444 -13.77 -6.94 -1.10
CA ASN A 444 -12.90 -7.06 0.08
C ASN A 444 -11.77 -6.02 0.16
N VAL A 445 -11.98 -4.85 -0.45
CA VAL A 445 -11.11 -3.69 -0.30
C VAL A 445 -11.91 -2.57 0.33
N VAL A 446 -11.48 -2.11 1.51
CA VAL A 446 -12.06 -0.95 2.19
C VAL A 446 -11.94 0.27 1.28
N GLN A 447 -13.07 0.87 0.92
CA GLN A 447 -13.12 2.05 0.06
C GLN A 447 -13.17 3.32 0.89
N ILE A 448 -14.10 3.37 1.84
CA ILE A 448 -14.31 4.55 2.68
C ILE A 448 -14.94 4.18 4.03
N CYS A 449 -14.55 4.93 5.05
CA CYS A 449 -15.23 4.98 6.34
C CYS A 449 -15.57 6.42 6.74
N ASP A 450 -16.55 6.59 7.62
CA ASP A 450 -16.95 7.91 8.13
C ASP A 450 -15.76 8.68 8.74
N ALA A 451 -14.86 8.00 9.44
CA ALA A 451 -13.77 8.64 10.19
C ALA A 451 -12.78 9.39 9.31
N TYR A 452 -12.55 8.94 8.08
CA TYR A 452 -11.56 9.56 7.20
C TYR A 452 -12.15 10.18 5.94
N ARG A 453 -13.49 10.21 5.81
CA ARG A 453 -14.18 10.87 4.70
C ARG A 453 -13.60 12.25 4.34
N PRO A 454 -13.38 13.20 5.29
CA PRO A 454 -12.87 14.52 4.94
C PRO A 454 -11.44 14.50 4.43
N HIS A 455 -10.59 13.59 4.94
CA HIS A 455 -9.19 13.49 4.57
C HIS A 455 -9.02 13.15 3.10
N TYR A 456 -9.90 12.32 2.53
CA TYR A 456 -9.88 12.01 1.11
C TYR A 456 -10.58 13.09 0.26
N HIS A 457 -11.84 13.39 0.57
CA HIS A 457 -12.72 14.16 -0.32
C HIS A 457 -12.42 15.65 -0.32
N GLU A 458 -12.14 16.24 0.85
CA GLU A 458 -11.76 17.66 0.91
C GLU A 458 -10.41 17.90 0.26
N MET A 459 -9.46 16.98 0.44
CA MET A 459 -8.16 17.06 -0.22
C MET A 459 -8.31 16.97 -1.74
N ALA A 460 -9.10 16.03 -2.25
CA ALA A 460 -9.38 15.89 -3.68
C ALA A 460 -10.03 17.12 -4.31
N VAL A 461 -10.92 17.80 -3.57
CA VAL A 461 -11.72 18.89 -4.12
C VAL A 461 -11.18 20.26 -3.72
N HIS A 462 -11.04 20.54 -2.43
CA HIS A 462 -10.71 21.86 -1.90
C HIS A 462 -9.22 22.17 -1.97
N ASN A 463 -8.33 21.21 -1.70
CA ASN A 463 -6.90 21.48 -1.85
C ASN A 463 -6.55 21.74 -3.33
N THR A 464 -7.09 20.93 -4.24
CA THR A 464 -6.90 21.13 -5.69
C THR A 464 -7.51 22.45 -6.19
N ALA A 465 -8.71 22.81 -5.75
CA ALA A 465 -9.37 24.03 -6.24
C ALA A 465 -8.61 25.31 -5.91
N ARG A 466 -7.70 25.31 -4.92
CA ARG A 466 -6.86 26.48 -4.59
C ARG A 466 -5.99 26.92 -5.74
N PHE A 467 -5.56 26.00 -6.59
CA PHE A 467 -4.75 26.31 -7.76
C PHE A 467 -5.57 26.94 -8.90
N LEU A 468 -6.90 26.93 -8.78
CA LEU A 468 -7.81 27.54 -9.74
C LEU A 468 -8.14 29.00 -9.35
N PRO A 469 -8.34 29.91 -10.33
CA PRO A 469 -8.71 31.30 -10.06
C PRO A 469 -10.04 31.46 -9.31
N PRO A 470 -10.31 32.63 -8.70
CA PRO A 470 -11.60 32.89 -8.05
C PRO A 470 -12.79 32.71 -9.01
N ASP A 471 -13.89 32.14 -8.49
CA ASP A 471 -15.14 31.89 -9.22
C ASP A 471 -15.00 31.00 -10.48
N SER A 472 -13.91 30.22 -10.60
CA SER A 472 -13.66 29.39 -11.79
C SER A 472 -14.09 27.92 -11.66
N VAL A 473 -14.45 27.43 -10.48
CA VAL A 473 -14.92 26.04 -10.28
C VAL A 473 -16.38 25.92 -10.78
N LYS A 474 -16.56 25.81 -12.11
CA LYS A 474 -17.87 25.89 -12.75
C LYS A 474 -18.34 24.57 -13.32
N ARG A 475 -17.42 23.80 -13.90
CA ARG A 475 -17.69 22.53 -14.58
C ARG A 475 -16.79 21.46 -13.99
N VAL A 476 -17.40 20.51 -13.29
CA VAL A 476 -16.67 19.39 -12.65
C VAL A 476 -17.14 18.06 -13.23
N LEU A 477 -16.21 17.17 -13.50
CA LEU A 477 -16.47 15.77 -13.84
C LEU A 477 -15.85 14.92 -12.74
N PHE A 478 -16.60 13.96 -12.23
CA PHE A 478 -16.03 12.88 -11.41
C PHE A 478 -16.38 11.53 -12.02
N VAL A 479 -15.47 10.56 -11.86
CA VAL A 479 -15.59 9.20 -12.40
C VAL A 479 -15.33 8.22 -11.27
N GLY A 480 -16.22 7.25 -11.09
CA GLY A 480 -16.37 6.56 -9.81
C GLY A 480 -17.08 7.47 -8.81
N GLY A 481 -16.63 7.50 -7.56
CA GLY A 481 -17.25 8.32 -6.51
C GLY A 481 -18.70 7.94 -6.25
N GLY A 482 -19.00 6.64 -6.35
CA GLY A 482 -20.34 6.09 -6.14
C GLY A 482 -20.93 6.49 -4.80
N ASP A 483 -20.09 6.68 -3.77
CA ASP A 483 -20.47 7.16 -2.45
C ASP A 483 -21.06 8.57 -2.40
N SER A 484 -20.97 9.33 -3.51
CA SER A 484 -21.43 10.72 -3.65
C SER A 484 -20.70 11.74 -2.77
N MET A 485 -19.65 11.39 -2.05
CA MET A 485 -18.95 12.30 -1.14
C MET A 485 -18.13 13.34 -1.90
N LEU A 486 -17.49 13.00 -3.04
CA LEU A 486 -16.91 13.99 -3.96
C LEU A 486 -17.94 15.02 -4.41
N LEU A 487 -19.17 14.57 -4.69
CA LEU A 487 -20.26 15.47 -5.11
C LEU A 487 -20.67 16.42 -3.98
N HIS A 488 -20.65 15.99 -2.71
CA HIS A 488 -20.95 16.86 -1.57
C HIS A 488 -19.97 18.04 -1.51
N GLU A 489 -18.67 17.75 -1.59
CA GLU A 489 -17.64 18.80 -1.55
C GLU A 489 -17.72 19.73 -2.78
N VAL A 490 -17.99 19.19 -3.97
CA VAL A 490 -18.17 19.99 -5.19
C VAL A 490 -19.39 20.91 -5.12
N LEU A 491 -20.46 20.49 -4.44
CA LEU A 491 -21.68 21.29 -4.31
C LEU A 491 -21.53 22.50 -3.38
N MET A 492 -20.44 22.58 -2.61
CA MET A 492 -20.16 23.74 -1.75
C MET A 492 -19.74 24.99 -2.55
N TYR A 493 -19.34 24.83 -3.81
CA TYR A 493 -18.95 25.97 -4.66
C TYR A 493 -20.17 26.68 -5.24
N ASP A 494 -20.40 27.93 -4.79
CA ASP A 494 -21.45 28.80 -5.34
C ASP A 494 -21.29 29.06 -6.85
N SER A 495 -20.04 29.06 -7.34
CA SER A 495 -19.70 29.25 -8.75
C SER A 495 -20.04 28.03 -9.64
N LEU A 496 -20.35 26.87 -9.05
CA LEU A 496 -20.66 25.65 -9.79
C LEU A 496 -21.86 25.86 -10.72
N GLU A 497 -21.68 25.56 -12.01
CA GLU A 497 -22.71 25.64 -13.04
C GLU A 497 -23.17 24.23 -13.46
N PHE A 498 -22.26 23.26 -13.45
CA PHE A 498 -22.51 21.91 -13.96
C PHE A 498 -21.56 20.89 -13.33
N VAL A 499 -22.09 19.75 -12.88
CA VAL A 499 -21.31 18.60 -12.43
C VAL A 499 -21.88 17.32 -13.03
N VAL A 500 -21.00 16.43 -13.49
CA VAL A 500 -21.37 15.11 -13.99
C VAL A 500 -20.59 14.02 -13.26
N GLY A 501 -21.32 12.99 -12.82
CA GLY A 501 -20.76 11.76 -12.25
C GLY A 501 -20.93 10.60 -13.22
N LEU A 502 -19.83 9.89 -13.51
CA LEU A 502 -19.84 8.64 -14.27
C LEU A 502 -19.58 7.49 -13.28
N GLU A 503 -20.59 6.68 -13.00
CA GLU A 503 -20.53 5.60 -12.02
C GLU A 503 -21.00 4.30 -12.65
N LEU A 504 -20.38 3.16 -12.36
CA LEU A 504 -20.80 1.89 -12.91
C LEU A 504 -22.02 1.31 -12.18
N ASP A 505 -22.02 1.40 -10.85
CA ASP A 505 -22.88 0.61 -9.97
C ASP A 505 -23.81 1.49 -9.13
N GLN A 506 -25.08 1.57 -9.53
CA GLN A 506 -26.11 2.26 -8.75
C GLN A 506 -26.30 1.70 -7.34
N LYS A 507 -25.95 0.44 -7.09
CA LYS A 507 -26.09 -0.16 -5.76
C LYS A 507 -25.15 0.50 -4.76
N VAL A 508 -23.95 0.90 -5.19
CA VAL A 508 -23.01 1.70 -4.38
C VAL A 508 -23.67 3.02 -3.99
N THR A 509 -24.10 3.83 -4.96
CA THR A 509 -24.73 5.14 -4.70
C THR A 509 -25.98 5.07 -3.81
N ARG A 510 -26.82 4.06 -3.98
CA ARG A 510 -28.01 3.89 -3.15
C ARG A 510 -27.66 3.36 -1.75
N GLY A 511 -26.69 2.44 -1.67
CA GLY A 511 -26.15 1.92 -0.43
C GLY A 511 -25.50 3.03 0.41
N SER A 512 -24.72 3.90 -0.20
CA SER A 512 -24.09 5.03 0.49
C SER A 512 -25.11 6.05 1.00
N PHE A 513 -26.18 6.33 0.26
CA PHE A 513 -27.27 7.14 0.83
C PHE A 513 -27.96 6.44 2.01
N ARG A 514 -28.13 5.11 1.94
CA ARG A 514 -28.73 4.32 3.02
C ARG A 514 -27.85 4.29 4.26
N HIS A 515 -26.54 4.11 4.12
CA HIS A 515 -25.65 3.79 5.22
C HIS A 515 -24.75 4.95 5.68
N PHE A 516 -24.46 5.94 4.83
CA PHE A 516 -23.72 7.16 5.17
C PHE A 516 -24.57 8.44 5.14
N GLY A 517 -25.81 8.37 4.66
CA GLY A 517 -26.64 9.55 4.45
C GLY A 517 -26.16 10.46 3.31
N THR A 518 -25.26 9.99 2.44
CA THR A 518 -24.72 10.81 1.34
C THR A 518 -25.71 10.91 0.17
N GLN A 519 -26.30 12.09 -0.01
CA GLN A 519 -27.32 12.29 -1.06
C GLN A 519 -26.68 12.31 -2.46
N PRO A 520 -27.25 11.60 -3.46
CA PRO A 520 -26.79 11.69 -4.85
C PRO A 520 -27.28 12.96 -5.57
N HIS A 521 -28.13 13.77 -4.94
CA HIS A 521 -28.69 15.01 -5.48
C HIS A 521 -29.30 14.90 -6.90
N PHE A 522 -29.96 13.77 -7.24
CA PHE A 522 -30.65 13.59 -8.54
C PHE A 522 -31.65 14.70 -8.91
N HIS A 523 -32.07 15.50 -7.92
CA HIS A 523 -33.01 16.61 -8.09
C HIS A 523 -32.37 17.96 -8.44
N ASN A 524 -31.05 18.07 -8.30
CA ASN A 524 -30.33 19.30 -8.57
C ASN A 524 -30.09 19.45 -10.08
N ASP A 525 -30.58 20.54 -10.67
CA ASP A 525 -30.47 20.79 -12.11
C ASP A 525 -29.00 20.98 -12.59
N LYS A 526 -28.06 21.21 -11.67
CA LYS A 526 -26.62 21.26 -11.96
C LYS A 526 -25.97 19.87 -12.05
N VAL A 527 -26.61 18.84 -11.49
CA VAL A 527 -26.02 17.49 -11.33
C VAL A 527 -26.53 16.56 -12.41
N GLN A 528 -25.63 15.80 -13.03
CA GLN A 528 -25.98 14.72 -13.97
C GLN A 528 -25.24 13.43 -13.64
N TRP A 529 -25.97 12.40 -13.27
CA TRP A 529 -25.43 11.05 -13.15
C TRP A 529 -25.59 10.26 -14.45
N TRP A 530 -24.57 9.50 -14.79
CA TRP A 530 -24.54 8.56 -15.91
C TRP A 530 -24.06 7.21 -15.37
N PHE A 531 -25.01 6.30 -15.19
CA PHE A 531 -24.75 4.96 -14.69
C PHE A 531 -24.39 4.00 -15.83
N GLY A 532 -23.23 3.37 -15.75
CA GLY A 532 -22.73 2.38 -16.69
C GLY A 532 -21.24 2.55 -17.01
N ASP A 533 -20.69 1.53 -17.68
CA ASP A 533 -19.28 1.41 -18.04
C ASP A 533 -18.69 2.71 -18.61
N ALA A 534 -17.63 3.23 -17.96
CA ALA A 534 -16.94 4.45 -18.36
C ALA A 534 -16.46 4.41 -19.82
N SER A 535 -15.99 3.25 -20.30
CA SER A 535 -15.53 3.07 -21.68
C SER A 535 -16.64 3.29 -22.70
N LYS A 536 -17.88 2.96 -22.34
CA LYS A 536 -19.09 3.20 -23.15
C LYS A 536 -19.62 4.62 -22.94
N SER A 537 -19.64 5.11 -21.71
CA SER A 537 -20.11 6.44 -21.34
C SER A 537 -19.33 7.54 -22.05
N LEU A 538 -17.99 7.44 -22.06
CA LEU A 538 -17.09 8.42 -22.70
C LEU A 538 -17.40 8.60 -24.18
N LEU A 539 -17.75 7.52 -24.88
CA LEU A 539 -18.14 7.50 -26.32
C LEU A 539 -19.47 8.20 -26.63
N MET A 540 -20.25 8.49 -25.61
CA MET A 540 -21.59 9.05 -25.73
C MET A 540 -21.70 10.44 -25.12
N LEU A 541 -20.63 10.93 -24.47
CA LEU A 541 -20.58 12.29 -24.00
C LEU A 541 -20.69 13.28 -25.15
N PRO A 542 -21.40 14.41 -24.97
CA PRO A 542 -21.47 15.45 -25.98
C PRO A 542 -20.08 15.93 -26.37
N LYS A 543 -19.83 16.07 -27.68
CA LYS A 543 -18.54 16.50 -28.22
C LYS A 543 -18.10 17.83 -27.62
N GLU A 544 -19.04 18.75 -27.38
CA GLU A 544 -18.77 20.06 -26.82
C GLU A 544 -18.35 20.05 -25.34
N TRP A 545 -18.31 18.89 -24.67
CA TRP A 545 -17.83 18.77 -23.29
C TRP A 545 -16.31 18.58 -23.20
N PHE A 546 -15.66 18.10 -24.27
CA PHE A 546 -14.21 17.88 -24.31
C PHE A 546 -13.47 19.23 -24.28
N GLY A 547 -12.47 19.35 -23.39
CA GLY A 547 -11.74 20.58 -23.12
C GLY A 547 -12.52 21.65 -22.35
N THR A 548 -13.53 21.27 -21.54
CA THR A 548 -14.44 22.23 -20.88
C THR A 548 -14.57 22.08 -19.37
N PHE A 549 -13.94 21.10 -18.75
CA PHE A 549 -14.01 20.91 -17.30
C PHE A 549 -12.87 21.61 -16.56
N ASP A 550 -13.23 22.33 -15.50
CA ASP A 550 -12.28 22.99 -14.61
C ASP A 550 -11.57 21.98 -13.72
N LEU A 551 -12.31 20.96 -13.28
CA LEU A 551 -11.79 19.82 -12.51
C LEU A 551 -12.29 18.50 -13.12
N VAL A 552 -11.37 17.55 -13.28
CA VAL A 552 -11.67 16.15 -13.58
C VAL A 552 -11.10 15.31 -12.43
N LEU A 553 -12.00 14.70 -11.65
CA LEU A 553 -11.68 13.92 -10.45
C LEU A 553 -11.87 12.44 -10.77
N VAL A 554 -10.81 11.64 -10.70
CA VAL A 554 -10.88 10.22 -11.02
C VAL A 554 -10.70 9.40 -9.74
N ASP A 555 -11.75 8.69 -9.39
CA ASP A 555 -11.87 7.84 -8.21
C ASP A 555 -12.17 6.41 -8.67
N LEU A 556 -11.19 5.81 -9.35
CA LEU A 556 -11.28 4.49 -9.97
C LEU A 556 -10.09 3.64 -9.58
N SER A 557 -10.30 2.33 -9.51
CA SER A 557 -9.21 1.35 -9.41
C SER A 557 -8.37 1.28 -10.69
N GLU A 558 -7.11 0.88 -10.56
CA GLU A 558 -6.14 0.81 -11.66
C GLU A 558 -6.63 -0.03 -12.86
N THR A 559 -7.30 -1.15 -12.59
CA THR A 559 -7.71 -2.11 -13.61
C THR A 559 -8.64 -1.47 -14.66
N VAL A 560 -9.57 -0.62 -14.20
CA VAL A 560 -10.60 0.00 -15.05
C VAL A 560 -10.01 1.04 -16.01
N MET A 561 -9.00 1.79 -15.57
CA MET A 561 -8.42 2.88 -16.36
C MET A 561 -7.71 2.40 -17.63
N SER A 562 -7.22 1.15 -17.65
CA SER A 562 -6.54 0.55 -18.80
C SER A 562 -7.48 0.09 -19.92
N PHE A 563 -8.80 0.10 -19.69
CA PHE A 563 -9.77 -0.35 -20.69
C PHE A 563 -9.85 0.61 -21.87
N LYS A 564 -9.97 0.04 -23.08
CA LYS A 564 -9.99 0.83 -24.32
C LYS A 564 -11.37 1.45 -24.58
N VAL A 565 -11.37 2.74 -24.89
CA VAL A 565 -12.53 3.55 -25.28
C VAL A 565 -12.68 3.54 -26.81
N THR A 566 -11.58 3.84 -27.51
CA THR A 566 -11.48 3.76 -28.98
C THR A 566 -10.54 2.61 -29.38
N GLY A 567 -10.03 2.61 -30.62
CA GLY A 567 -9.02 1.62 -31.02
C GLY A 567 -7.73 1.74 -30.19
N GLU A 568 -7.29 2.97 -29.91
CA GLU A 568 -6.02 3.23 -29.26
C GLU A 568 -6.15 3.98 -27.92
N LEU A 569 -7.17 4.82 -27.72
CA LEU A 569 -7.38 5.54 -26.44
C LEU A 569 -7.91 4.60 -25.35
N ASP A 570 -7.27 4.63 -24.18
CA ASP A 570 -7.84 4.09 -22.94
C ASP A 570 -8.71 5.10 -22.18
N VAL A 571 -9.27 4.67 -21.04
CA VAL A 571 -10.16 5.50 -20.21
C VAL A 571 -9.40 6.70 -19.65
N LEU A 572 -8.19 6.50 -19.13
CA LEU A 572 -7.38 7.59 -18.56
C LEU A 572 -7.09 8.66 -19.61
N GLU A 573 -6.61 8.25 -20.78
CA GLU A 573 -6.34 9.09 -21.94
C GLU A 573 -7.58 9.84 -22.44
N ALA A 574 -8.74 9.16 -22.49
CA ALA A 574 -9.98 9.81 -22.91
C ALA A 574 -10.49 10.86 -21.90
N LEU A 575 -10.22 10.65 -20.60
CA LEU A 575 -10.59 11.61 -19.55
C LEU A 575 -9.71 12.86 -19.58
N THR A 576 -8.43 12.76 -19.92
CA THR A 576 -7.56 13.95 -20.04
C THR A 576 -8.08 14.91 -21.12
N LEU A 577 -8.75 14.41 -22.16
CA LEU A 577 -9.38 15.24 -23.21
C LEU A 577 -10.57 16.08 -22.70
N LEU A 578 -11.10 15.83 -21.49
CA LEU A 578 -12.22 16.58 -20.92
C LEU A 578 -11.76 17.82 -20.14
N VAL A 579 -10.54 17.81 -19.60
CA VAL A 579 -10.01 18.92 -18.80
C VAL A 579 -9.68 20.13 -19.68
N LYS A 580 -9.95 21.34 -19.17
CA LYS A 580 -9.49 22.58 -19.83
C LYS A 580 -7.97 22.67 -19.78
N PRO A 581 -7.33 23.41 -20.71
CA PRO A 581 -5.91 23.70 -20.61
C PRO A 581 -5.51 24.39 -19.30
N ASP A 582 -6.40 25.18 -18.70
CA ASP A 582 -6.25 25.83 -17.40
C ASP A 582 -7.10 25.16 -16.30
N GLY A 583 -7.51 23.90 -16.52
CA GLY A 583 -8.12 23.04 -15.51
C GLY A 583 -7.12 22.08 -14.89
N ILE A 584 -7.58 21.28 -13.93
CA ILE A 584 -6.76 20.29 -13.22
C ILE A 584 -7.40 18.91 -13.32
N PHE A 585 -6.57 17.92 -13.62
CA PHE A 585 -6.89 16.51 -13.56
C PHE A 585 -6.33 15.93 -12.25
N VAL A 586 -7.14 15.16 -11.53
CA VAL A 586 -6.81 14.61 -10.22
C VAL A 586 -7.04 13.11 -10.19
N LYS A 587 -6.11 12.37 -9.61
CA LYS A 587 -6.25 10.93 -9.35
C LYS A 587 -5.61 10.60 -8.00
N ASN A 588 -6.31 9.82 -7.18
CA ASN A 588 -5.75 9.23 -5.97
C ASN A 588 -4.69 8.17 -6.31
N GLU A 589 -3.78 7.84 -5.38
CA GLU A 589 -2.64 6.93 -5.60
C GLU A 589 -1.48 7.55 -6.41
N VAL A 590 -0.41 6.78 -6.56
CA VAL A 590 0.83 7.21 -7.22
C VAL A 590 0.68 7.20 -8.74
N TYR A 591 0.32 8.36 -9.28
CA TYR A 591 0.12 8.56 -10.72
C TYR A 591 1.11 9.54 -11.34
N PHE A 592 2.07 10.02 -10.56
CA PHE A 592 2.99 11.07 -10.96
C PHE A 592 3.74 10.73 -12.25
N SER A 593 4.33 9.53 -12.35
CA SER A 593 5.10 9.12 -13.55
C SER A 593 4.24 9.07 -14.81
N LYS A 594 2.98 8.65 -14.70
CA LYS A 594 2.01 8.69 -15.82
C LYS A 594 1.67 10.13 -16.17
N PHE A 595 1.40 10.97 -15.18
CA PHE A 595 1.02 12.37 -15.37
C PHE A 595 2.15 13.21 -15.96
N GLN A 596 3.40 12.96 -15.61
CA GLN A 596 4.57 13.58 -16.24
C GLN A 596 4.58 13.43 -17.77
N ASN A 597 4.07 12.32 -18.28
CA ASN A 597 3.98 12.06 -19.71
C ASN A 597 2.72 12.65 -20.35
N MET A 598 1.66 12.85 -19.55
CA MET A 598 0.35 13.31 -20.02
C MET A 598 0.18 14.82 -19.96
N PHE A 599 0.75 15.48 -18.96
CA PHE A 599 0.53 16.89 -18.68
C PHE A 599 1.83 17.69 -18.68
N LYS A 600 1.72 18.95 -19.10
CA LYS A 600 2.88 19.86 -19.08
C LYS A 600 3.38 20.10 -17.66
N HIS A 601 2.48 20.27 -16.71
CA HIS A 601 2.78 20.47 -15.30
C HIS A 601 2.10 19.36 -14.51
N SER A 602 2.88 18.67 -13.69
CA SER A 602 2.41 17.58 -12.84
C SER A 602 2.95 17.77 -11.44
N ALA A 603 2.14 17.43 -10.44
CA ALA A 603 2.53 17.45 -9.04
C ALA A 603 1.96 16.22 -8.33
N GLN A 604 2.68 15.76 -7.32
CA GLN A 604 2.21 14.76 -6.38
C GLN A 604 2.22 15.37 -4.99
N ILE A 605 1.10 15.22 -4.29
CA ILE A 605 1.00 15.59 -2.88
C ILE A 605 0.79 14.34 -2.02
N ASN A 606 1.39 14.34 -0.84
CA ASN A 606 1.27 13.33 0.20
C ASN A 606 0.82 14.01 1.51
N TRP A 607 -0.04 13.34 2.27
CA TRP A 607 -0.32 13.74 3.64
C TRP A 607 -0.49 12.52 4.54
N TYR A 608 0.06 12.65 5.74
CA TYR A 608 -0.09 11.69 6.82
C TYR A 608 -1.41 11.90 7.59
N ASP A 609 -1.59 11.11 8.65
CA ASP A 609 -2.71 11.21 9.57
C ASP A 609 -4.07 10.90 8.94
N ASN A 610 -4.11 9.94 8.01
CA ASN A 610 -5.38 9.40 7.50
C ASN A 610 -5.82 8.23 8.39
N PRO A 611 -7.00 8.30 9.04
CA PRO A 611 -7.55 7.13 9.73
C PRO A 611 -7.67 5.94 8.74
N VAL A 612 -7.53 4.72 9.25
CA VAL A 612 -7.61 3.45 8.49
C VAL A 612 -6.41 3.15 7.57
N ILE A 613 -5.82 4.15 6.92
CA ILE A 613 -4.74 3.94 5.91
C ILE A 613 -3.44 4.72 6.16
N CYS A 614 -3.33 5.45 7.28
CA CYS A 614 -2.16 6.19 7.80
C CYS A 614 -1.67 7.37 6.95
N SER A 615 -1.67 7.26 5.62
CA SER A 615 -1.26 8.27 4.67
C SER A 615 -2.09 8.17 3.39
N GLN A 616 -2.07 9.22 2.58
CA GLN A 616 -2.76 9.25 1.30
C GLN A 616 -1.99 10.13 0.31
N VAL A 617 -1.90 9.68 -0.94
CA VAL A 617 -1.29 10.42 -2.04
C VAL A 617 -2.28 10.76 -3.13
N MET A 618 -2.00 11.89 -3.79
CA MET A 618 -2.78 12.38 -4.90
C MET A 618 -1.90 12.99 -5.99
N GLY A 619 -2.08 12.49 -7.22
CA GLY A 619 -1.52 13.07 -8.43
C GLY A 619 -2.40 14.20 -8.96
N MET A 620 -1.76 15.26 -9.44
CA MET A 620 -2.40 16.39 -10.13
C MET A 620 -1.68 16.70 -11.44
N GLY A 621 -2.45 17.00 -12.50
CA GLY A 621 -1.93 17.35 -13.82
C GLY A 621 -2.65 18.54 -14.44
N SER A 622 -1.91 19.42 -15.13
CA SER A 622 -2.45 20.56 -15.87
C SER A 622 -1.55 20.98 -17.03
N GLU A 623 -2.16 21.49 -18.10
CA GLU A 623 -1.42 22.05 -19.24
C GLU A 623 -0.87 23.46 -18.98
N LYS A 624 -1.48 24.23 -18.08
CA LYS A 624 -1.09 25.65 -17.84
C LYS A 624 -0.81 26.01 -16.40
N ILE A 625 -1.32 25.25 -15.44
CA ILE A 625 -1.14 25.57 -14.02
C ILE A 625 0.23 25.10 -13.59
N ASN A 626 1.13 26.06 -13.35
CA ASN A 626 2.42 25.77 -12.76
C ASN A 626 2.26 25.62 -11.23
N PHE A 627 2.25 24.37 -10.77
CA PHE A 627 2.10 24.02 -9.36
C PHE A 627 3.24 24.53 -8.46
N ILE A 628 4.44 24.77 -9.00
CA ILE A 628 5.61 25.27 -8.24
C ILE A 628 5.68 26.81 -8.18
N LYS A 629 4.97 27.51 -9.06
CA LYS A 629 4.78 28.97 -8.99
C LYS A 629 3.28 29.32 -9.03
N PRO A 630 2.47 28.82 -8.07
CA PRO A 630 1.03 28.91 -8.17
C PRO A 630 0.54 30.30 -7.76
N THR A 631 -0.65 30.66 -8.24
CA THR A 631 -1.45 31.74 -7.65
C THR A 631 -2.61 31.08 -6.92
N LEU A 632 -2.47 30.91 -5.61
CA LEU A 632 -3.49 30.26 -4.80
C LEU A 632 -4.69 31.19 -4.56
N THR A 633 -5.86 30.57 -4.52
CA THR A 633 -7.15 31.22 -4.28
C THR A 633 -7.84 30.59 -3.09
N ASP A 634 -8.29 31.42 -2.15
CA ASP A 634 -9.26 31.04 -1.16
C ASP A 634 -10.67 31.22 -1.75
N HIS A 635 -11.39 30.11 -1.90
CA HIS A 635 -12.76 30.07 -2.41
C HIS A 635 -13.81 30.27 -1.31
N GLY A 636 -13.39 30.50 -0.06
CA GLY A 636 -14.27 30.73 1.08
C GLY A 636 -15.02 29.47 1.54
N ILE A 637 -14.42 28.29 1.33
CA ILE A 637 -14.94 27.02 1.81
C ILE A 637 -14.33 26.72 3.18
N ASP A 638 -15.17 26.38 4.15
CA ASP A 638 -14.78 25.98 5.50
C ASP A 638 -14.82 24.44 5.56
N GLY A 639 -13.65 23.81 5.56
CA GLY A 639 -13.48 22.36 5.58
C GLY A 639 -12.96 21.86 6.93
N PHE A 640 -13.10 20.57 7.18
CA PHE A 640 -12.59 19.90 8.37
C PHE A 640 -11.07 19.69 8.34
N VAL A 641 -10.52 19.28 7.19
CA VAL A 641 -9.09 18.94 7.02
C VAL A 641 -8.36 20.03 6.24
N VAL A 642 -9.01 20.59 5.22
CA VAL A 642 -8.40 21.64 4.38
C VAL A 642 -8.53 23.01 5.05
N ARG A 643 -7.53 23.36 5.87
CA ARG A 643 -7.46 24.60 6.68
C ARG A 643 -7.49 25.90 5.87
N PRO A 644 -8.10 27.01 6.34
CA PRO A 644 -8.08 28.31 5.65
C PRO A 644 -6.68 28.77 5.22
N MET A 645 -6.57 29.51 4.10
CA MET A 645 -5.25 29.90 3.56
C MET A 645 -4.41 30.76 4.50
N ASP A 646 -5.02 31.52 5.43
CA ASP A 646 -4.29 32.34 6.41
C ASP A 646 -3.68 31.54 7.56
N GLU A 647 -3.99 30.25 7.67
CA GLU A 647 -3.40 29.31 8.63
C GLU A 647 -2.30 28.42 8.02
N ILE A 648 -1.99 28.61 6.74
CA ILE A 648 -0.97 27.84 6.01
C ILE A 648 0.29 28.68 5.95
N ASP A 649 1.29 28.28 6.73
CA ASP A 649 2.60 28.93 6.75
C ASP A 649 3.39 28.62 5.47
N ASP A 650 3.36 27.36 5.02
CA ASP A 650 3.92 26.91 3.76
C ASP A 650 2.94 25.95 3.06
N HIS A 651 2.59 26.27 1.81
CA HIS A 651 1.63 25.49 1.04
C HIS A 651 2.27 24.31 0.31
N PHE A 652 3.60 24.22 0.34
CA PHE A 652 4.37 23.10 -0.19
C PHE A 652 4.58 22.00 0.84
N ASP A 653 4.09 22.12 2.08
CA ASP A 653 4.22 21.11 3.13
C ASP A 653 3.71 19.72 2.71
N LEU A 654 2.80 19.67 1.74
CA LEU A 654 2.24 18.41 1.23
C LEU A 654 2.89 17.95 -0.07
N TYR A 655 3.81 18.71 -0.67
CA TYR A 655 4.40 18.37 -1.97
C TYR A 655 5.47 17.30 -1.81
N HIS A 656 5.27 16.21 -2.54
CA HIS A 656 6.26 15.15 -2.67
C HIS A 656 7.04 15.30 -3.99
N ASP A 657 6.33 15.43 -5.11
CA ASP A 657 6.96 15.55 -6.44
C ASP A 657 6.38 16.70 -7.27
N TYR A 658 7.19 17.20 -8.20
CA TYR A 658 6.77 18.13 -9.24
C TYR A 658 7.56 17.91 -10.52
N ALA A 659 6.92 18.05 -11.68
CA ALA A 659 7.59 18.01 -12.96
C ALA A 659 6.98 18.97 -13.96
N LYS A 660 7.85 19.51 -14.81
CA LYS A 660 7.46 20.20 -16.03
C LYS A 660 7.99 19.44 -17.24
N ASN A 661 7.08 19.00 -18.10
CA ASN A 661 7.42 18.33 -19.35
C ASN A 661 6.91 19.12 -20.55
N ASP A 662 7.81 19.79 -21.28
CA ASP A 662 7.45 20.52 -22.50
C ASP A 662 7.13 19.61 -23.70
N THR A 663 7.26 18.29 -23.56
CA THR A 663 6.88 17.27 -24.55
C THR A 663 5.59 16.51 -24.21
N SER A 664 4.82 17.02 -23.24
CA SER A 664 3.54 16.46 -22.84
C SER A 664 2.55 16.38 -24.00
N ILE A 665 1.50 15.58 -23.81
CA ILE A 665 0.45 15.36 -24.80
C ILE A 665 -0.18 16.70 -25.25
N GLU A 666 0.13 17.14 -26.48
CA GLU A 666 -0.67 18.18 -27.12
C GLU A 666 -1.94 17.55 -27.69
N ILE A 667 -3.10 18.05 -27.27
CA ILE A 667 -4.36 17.83 -27.98
C ILE A 667 -4.15 18.35 -29.41
N CYS A 668 -4.46 17.54 -30.42
CA CYS A 668 -4.28 17.87 -31.83
C CYS A 668 -5.05 19.15 -32.24
N ASP A 669 -4.48 20.34 -32.03
CA ASP A 669 -5.15 21.62 -32.30
C ASP A 669 -5.16 21.95 -33.81
N SER A 670 -4.34 21.25 -34.59
CA SER A 670 -4.39 21.29 -36.05
C SER A 670 -4.25 19.88 -36.60
N ILE A 671 -5.34 19.30 -37.09
CA ILE A 671 -5.43 18.49 -38.31
C ILE A 671 -6.89 17.98 -38.37
N GLY A 672 -7.68 18.53 -39.29
CA GLY A 672 -9.03 18.06 -39.58
C GLY A 672 -9.12 16.66 -40.20
N ASP A 673 -8.04 15.87 -40.13
CA ASP A 673 -7.87 14.56 -40.78
C ASP A 673 -7.84 13.36 -39.80
N LEU A 674 -7.93 13.57 -38.48
CA LEU A 674 -8.05 12.49 -37.47
C LEU A 674 -9.49 12.25 -36.98
N ILE A 675 -10.47 12.99 -37.50
CA ILE A 675 -11.89 12.70 -37.27
C ILE A 675 -12.19 11.37 -37.97
N VAL A 676 -12.66 10.38 -37.23
CA VAL A 676 -13.07 9.09 -37.80
C VAL A 676 -14.24 9.33 -38.77
N ASP A 677 -13.97 9.41 -40.08
CA ASP A 677 -15.03 9.40 -41.10
C ASP A 677 -15.45 7.94 -41.31
N THR A 678 -16.21 7.41 -40.34
CA THR A 678 -16.70 6.04 -40.36
C THR A 678 -17.64 5.84 -41.56
N THR A 679 -17.25 4.93 -42.46
CA THR A 679 -18.13 4.52 -43.57
C THR A 679 -19.26 3.62 -43.08
N ASP A 680 -18.99 2.83 -42.04
CA ASP A 680 -19.83 1.76 -41.50
C ASP A 680 -20.17 2.00 -40.03
N GLN A 681 -21.41 1.65 -39.64
CA GLN A 681 -21.86 1.72 -38.26
C GLN A 681 -21.38 0.46 -37.51
N THR A 682 -20.40 0.62 -36.63
CA THR A 682 -19.82 -0.47 -35.82
C THR A 682 -20.53 -0.65 -34.48
N ARG A 683 -21.17 0.41 -33.96
CA ARG A 683 -21.81 0.46 -32.64
C ARG A 683 -23.23 1.06 -32.72
N SER A 684 -24.06 0.77 -31.74
CA SER A 684 -25.45 1.22 -31.59
C SER A 684 -25.60 1.92 -30.24
N PRO A 685 -25.17 3.20 -30.09
CA PRO A 685 -25.23 3.90 -28.81
C PRO A 685 -26.67 4.19 -28.38
N GLY A 686 -26.95 4.05 -27.08
CA GLY A 686 -28.24 4.41 -26.51
C GLY A 686 -28.13 4.86 -25.06
N ILE A 687 -29.07 5.68 -24.63
CA ILE A 687 -29.13 6.16 -23.25
C ILE A 687 -30.59 6.17 -22.83
N ILE A 688 -30.87 5.64 -21.65
CA ILE A 688 -32.15 5.83 -20.97
C ILE A 688 -31.99 6.91 -19.89
N LEU A 689 -32.75 8.00 -20.03
CA LEU A 689 -32.88 9.03 -19.02
C LEU A 689 -34.11 8.73 -18.17
N ILE A 690 -33.87 8.43 -16.89
CA ILE A 690 -34.89 8.23 -15.87
C ILE A 690 -35.27 9.60 -15.31
N VAL A 691 -36.58 9.88 -15.26
CA VAL A 691 -37.09 11.15 -14.74
C VAL A 691 -38.27 10.89 -13.80
N GLU A 692 -38.22 11.48 -12.63
CA GLU A 692 -39.31 11.51 -11.65
C GLU A 692 -39.87 12.91 -11.56
N THR A 693 -41.19 13.03 -11.67
CA THR A 693 -41.87 14.33 -11.55
C THR A 693 -42.98 14.24 -10.51
N GLU A 694 -42.95 15.19 -9.58
CA GLU A 694 -43.88 15.26 -8.45
C GLU A 694 -44.86 16.42 -8.62
N GLY A 695 -46.01 16.36 -7.95
CA GLY A 695 -46.98 17.45 -7.95
C GLY A 695 -47.54 17.79 -9.34
N ALA A 696 -47.68 16.82 -10.24
CA ALA A 696 -48.29 17.02 -11.56
C ALA A 696 -49.67 17.67 -11.42
N THR A 697 -49.95 18.68 -12.25
CA THR A 697 -51.16 19.53 -12.14
C THR A 697 -52.19 19.28 -13.24
N ILE A 698 -51.81 18.53 -14.27
CA ILE A 698 -52.74 18.07 -15.31
C ILE A 698 -53.64 16.94 -14.78
N ASP A 699 -54.75 16.67 -15.48
CA ASP A 699 -55.59 15.53 -15.15
C ASP A 699 -54.92 14.22 -15.58
N LEU A 700 -54.31 13.53 -14.62
CA LEU A 700 -53.62 12.26 -14.84
C LEU A 700 -54.59 11.07 -15.01
N PHE A 701 -55.91 11.24 -14.85
CA PHE A 701 -56.90 10.19 -15.13
C PHE A 701 -57.40 10.20 -16.58
N ASP A 702 -57.22 11.30 -17.32
CA ASP A 702 -57.68 11.42 -18.69
C ASP A 702 -56.59 10.96 -19.67
N SER A 703 -56.72 9.72 -20.14
CA SER A 703 -55.78 9.10 -21.08
C SER A 703 -55.62 9.88 -22.38
N THR A 704 -56.67 10.53 -22.87
CA THR A 704 -56.61 11.29 -24.12
C THR A 704 -55.84 12.59 -23.90
N VAL A 705 -56.13 13.30 -22.80
CA VAL A 705 -55.43 14.54 -22.45
C VAL A 705 -53.95 14.28 -22.21
N LEU A 706 -53.62 13.24 -21.45
CA LEU A 706 -52.24 12.89 -21.14
C LEU A 706 -51.45 12.56 -22.42
N GLU A 707 -51.96 11.65 -23.25
CA GLU A 707 -51.30 11.24 -24.51
C GLU A 707 -51.12 12.41 -25.49
N GLU A 708 -52.17 13.22 -25.71
CA GLU A 708 -52.10 14.38 -26.61
C GLU A 708 -51.12 15.44 -26.11
N THR A 709 -51.06 15.67 -24.80
CA THR A 709 -50.19 16.68 -24.19
C THR A 709 -48.72 16.27 -24.29
N LEU A 710 -48.39 15.01 -23.95
CA LEU A 710 -47.03 14.48 -24.05
C LEU A 710 -46.55 14.44 -25.50
N THR A 711 -47.35 13.91 -26.42
CA THR A 711 -46.97 13.85 -27.85
C THR A 711 -46.83 15.23 -28.49
N SER A 712 -47.65 16.20 -28.08
CA SER A 712 -47.52 17.59 -28.55
C SER A 712 -46.25 18.27 -28.04
N ALA A 713 -45.85 18.00 -26.79
CA ALA A 713 -44.61 18.50 -26.22
C ALA A 713 -43.38 17.97 -26.99
N LEU A 714 -43.34 16.67 -27.27
CA LEU A 714 -42.24 16.04 -28.01
C LEU A 714 -42.14 16.54 -29.46
N LYS A 715 -43.28 16.70 -30.15
CA LYS A 715 -43.32 17.27 -31.51
C LYS A 715 -42.78 18.70 -31.56
N LYS A 716 -43.00 19.49 -30.50
CA LYS A 716 -42.49 20.87 -30.39
C LYS A 716 -40.95 20.92 -30.31
N GLU A 717 -40.35 19.91 -29.69
CA GLU A 717 -38.89 19.70 -29.66
C GLU A 717 -38.34 19.09 -30.96
N GLY A 718 -39.20 18.89 -31.96
CA GLY A 718 -38.83 18.34 -33.26
C GLY A 718 -38.50 16.85 -33.20
N LEU A 719 -39.10 16.11 -32.26
CA LEU A 719 -39.06 14.64 -32.22
C LEU A 719 -40.21 14.07 -33.05
N ASN A 720 -39.96 12.98 -33.77
CA ASN A 720 -40.94 12.42 -34.71
C ASN A 720 -41.69 11.22 -34.08
N VAL A 721 -42.93 11.50 -33.65
CA VAL A 721 -43.84 10.50 -33.05
C VAL A 721 -44.41 9.57 -34.11
N ILE A 722 -44.13 8.26 -33.98
CA ILE A 722 -44.60 7.18 -34.86
C ILE A 722 -45.92 6.60 -34.32
N SER A 723 -45.94 6.25 -33.03
CA SER A 723 -47.13 5.76 -32.34
C SER A 723 -47.17 6.27 -30.91
N ALA A 724 -48.37 6.33 -30.36
CA ALA A 724 -48.61 6.51 -28.93
C ALA A 724 -49.76 5.58 -28.54
N GLU A 725 -49.64 4.93 -27.40
CA GLU A 725 -50.66 4.04 -26.85
C GLU A 725 -50.76 4.24 -25.34
N THR A 726 -51.99 4.36 -24.83
CA THR A 726 -52.28 4.46 -23.40
C THR A 726 -52.96 3.19 -22.89
N LYS A 727 -52.49 2.67 -21.74
CA LYS A 727 -53.00 1.47 -21.06
C LYS A 727 -53.31 1.77 -19.60
N ASP A 728 -54.27 1.06 -19.03
CA ASP A 728 -54.64 1.16 -17.62
C ASP A 728 -53.65 0.34 -16.76
N LEU A 729 -53.08 0.97 -15.75
CA LEU A 729 -52.42 0.32 -14.62
C LEU A 729 -53.41 0.16 -13.46
N SER A 730 -53.08 -0.64 -12.44
CA SER A 730 -53.95 -0.81 -11.26
C SER A 730 -54.28 0.51 -10.59
N ASP A 731 -53.27 1.40 -10.50
CA ASP A 731 -53.36 2.68 -9.77
C ASP A 731 -53.04 3.90 -10.66
N GLY A 732 -53.23 3.79 -11.98
CA GLY A 732 -52.94 4.89 -12.90
C GLY A 732 -52.95 4.54 -14.38
N LEU A 733 -52.17 5.29 -15.16
CA LEU A 733 -52.06 5.15 -16.61
C LEU A 733 -50.60 4.94 -17.03
N LEU A 734 -50.39 4.12 -18.06
CA LEU A 734 -49.12 3.95 -18.75
C LEU A 734 -49.27 4.47 -20.19
N VAL A 735 -48.48 5.47 -20.57
CA VAL A 735 -48.40 5.95 -21.95
C VAL A 735 -47.07 5.53 -22.56
N SER A 736 -47.13 4.76 -23.64
CA SER A 736 -45.96 4.36 -24.42
C SER A 736 -45.94 5.12 -25.74
N ILE A 737 -44.88 5.89 -25.98
CA ILE A 737 -44.70 6.72 -27.17
C ILE A 737 -43.47 6.21 -27.93
N VAL A 738 -43.66 5.76 -29.17
CA VAL A 738 -42.56 5.34 -30.04
C VAL A 738 -42.19 6.50 -30.97
N LEU A 739 -40.92 6.83 -31.00
CA LEU A 739 -40.31 7.86 -31.84
C LEU A 739 -39.38 7.20 -32.87
N SER A 740 -38.97 7.93 -33.91
CA SER A 740 -37.84 7.47 -34.74
C SER A 740 -36.51 7.53 -34.00
N GLU A 741 -36.39 8.42 -33.02
CA GLU A 741 -35.20 8.68 -32.24
C GLU A 741 -35.06 7.77 -31.01
N GLY A 742 -36.15 7.12 -30.59
CA GLY A 742 -36.23 6.44 -29.30
C GLY A 742 -37.64 5.99 -28.92
N TYR A 743 -37.84 5.68 -27.64
CA TYR A 743 -39.17 5.53 -27.05
C TYR A 743 -39.28 6.30 -25.73
N ILE A 744 -40.51 6.57 -25.33
CA ILE A 744 -40.82 7.18 -24.03
C ILE A 744 -41.93 6.38 -23.36
N THR A 745 -41.70 6.00 -22.11
CA THR A 745 -42.70 5.37 -21.26
C THR A 745 -43.03 6.34 -20.13
N ALA A 746 -44.28 6.80 -20.05
CA ALA A 746 -44.76 7.68 -18.98
C ALA A 746 -45.74 6.92 -18.08
N ARG A 747 -45.44 6.87 -16.78
CA ARG A 747 -46.26 6.24 -15.74
C ARG A 747 -46.90 7.34 -14.92
N ALA A 748 -48.20 7.56 -15.09
CA ALA A 748 -48.97 8.55 -14.34
C ALA A 748 -49.73 7.87 -13.21
N LEU A 749 -49.41 8.20 -11.96
CA LEU A 749 -50.09 7.71 -10.76
C LEU A 749 -50.85 8.88 -10.11
N PRO A 750 -52.16 9.03 -10.38
CA PRO A 750 -52.92 10.21 -9.99
C PRO A 750 -53.04 10.41 -8.48
N GLU A 751 -53.13 9.34 -7.68
CA GLU A 751 -53.29 9.45 -6.22
C GLU A 751 -52.08 10.12 -5.54
N SER A 752 -50.90 9.98 -6.13
CA SER A 752 -49.65 10.58 -5.66
C SER A 752 -49.26 11.88 -6.39
N ASN A 753 -50.10 12.35 -7.33
CA ASN A 753 -49.75 13.42 -8.27
C ASN A 753 -48.38 13.20 -8.95
N TYR A 754 -48.07 11.96 -9.29
CA TYR A 754 -46.76 11.54 -9.79
C TYR A 754 -46.81 11.19 -11.27
N CYS A 755 -45.79 11.60 -12.02
CA CYS A 755 -45.55 11.10 -13.36
C CYS A 755 -44.06 10.77 -13.57
N GLY A 756 -43.73 9.49 -13.73
CA GLY A 756 -42.39 9.03 -14.02
C GLY A 756 -42.19 8.80 -15.51
N PHE A 757 -41.02 9.18 -16.04
CA PHE A 757 -40.65 8.94 -17.43
C PHE A 757 -39.43 8.02 -17.54
N ASP A 758 -39.45 7.16 -18.55
CA ASP A 758 -38.27 6.59 -19.18
C ASP A 758 -38.14 7.25 -20.54
N ILE A 759 -37.05 7.99 -20.78
CA ILE A 759 -36.77 8.60 -22.07
C ILE A 759 -35.56 7.87 -22.64
N HIS A 760 -35.79 6.90 -23.52
CA HIS A 760 -34.71 6.11 -24.10
C HIS A 760 -34.49 6.52 -25.55
N PHE A 761 -33.38 7.21 -25.84
CA PHE A 761 -32.97 7.58 -27.18
C PHE A 761 -31.78 6.75 -27.68
N TRP A 762 -31.81 6.40 -28.97
CA TRP A 762 -30.71 5.81 -29.73
C TRP A 762 -30.22 6.73 -30.86
N SER A 763 -30.85 7.89 -31.01
CA SER A 763 -30.49 8.95 -31.96
C SER A 763 -30.87 10.30 -31.38
N SER A 764 -30.23 11.38 -31.83
CA SER A 764 -30.47 12.73 -31.30
C SER A 764 -30.33 12.83 -29.77
N LEU A 765 -29.32 12.17 -29.19
CA LEU A 765 -29.07 12.12 -27.74
C LEU A 765 -28.95 13.52 -27.12
N GLU A 766 -28.48 14.52 -27.87
CA GLU A 766 -28.39 15.91 -27.43
C GLU A 766 -29.76 16.54 -27.07
N LYS A 767 -30.86 15.93 -27.50
CA LYS A 767 -32.22 16.37 -27.19
C LYS A 767 -32.74 15.86 -25.85
N HIS A 768 -32.02 15.00 -25.12
CA HIS A 768 -32.48 14.47 -23.82
C HIS A 768 -32.91 15.57 -22.85
N GLU A 769 -32.09 16.62 -22.69
CA GLU A 769 -32.40 17.71 -21.75
C GLU A 769 -33.58 18.60 -22.20
N SER A 770 -33.80 18.76 -23.50
CA SER A 770 -34.95 19.52 -24.00
C SER A 770 -36.24 18.70 -23.94
N ALA A 771 -36.17 17.39 -24.20
CA ALA A 771 -37.26 16.45 -24.02
C ALA A 771 -37.67 16.35 -22.55
N LYS A 772 -36.71 16.16 -21.62
CA LYS A 772 -36.94 16.16 -20.17
C LYS A 772 -37.72 17.39 -19.72
N ARG A 773 -37.20 18.59 -20.01
CA ARG A 773 -37.85 19.85 -19.63
C ARG A 773 -39.25 19.98 -20.22
N SER A 774 -39.43 19.58 -21.49
CA SER A 774 -40.72 19.67 -22.17
C SER A 774 -41.77 18.71 -21.61
N LEU A 775 -41.38 17.50 -21.20
CA LEU A 775 -42.27 16.52 -20.57
C LEU A 775 -42.65 16.94 -19.15
N ILE A 776 -41.70 17.45 -18.36
CA ILE A 776 -41.97 18.01 -17.02
C ILE A 776 -42.97 19.18 -17.13
N ALA A 777 -42.77 20.05 -18.11
CA ALA A 777 -43.69 21.15 -18.41
C ALA A 777 -45.07 20.64 -18.85
N ALA A 778 -45.10 19.59 -19.67
CA ALA A 778 -46.33 18.98 -20.19
C ALA A 778 -47.23 18.45 -19.07
N VAL A 779 -46.66 17.90 -18.00
CA VAL A 779 -47.41 17.44 -16.81
C VAL A 779 -47.61 18.53 -15.76
N GLY A 780 -47.13 19.76 -16.03
CA GLY A 780 -47.29 20.92 -15.17
C GLY A 780 -46.52 20.80 -13.84
N SER A 781 -45.32 20.20 -13.89
CA SER A 781 -44.45 19.94 -12.72
C SER A 781 -43.21 20.87 -12.68
N GLU A 782 -43.16 21.94 -13.49
CA GLU A 782 -41.98 22.82 -13.63
C GLU A 782 -41.46 23.40 -12.29
N ASN A 783 -42.36 23.65 -11.33
CA ASN A 783 -42.03 24.26 -10.04
C ASN A 783 -42.08 23.27 -8.86
N ASN A 784 -42.15 21.97 -9.14
CA ASN A 784 -42.21 20.92 -8.12
C ASN A 784 -40.88 20.15 -8.04
N PRO A 785 -40.66 19.35 -6.98
CA PRO A 785 -39.55 18.42 -6.92
C PRO A 785 -39.55 17.50 -8.14
N LYS A 786 -38.35 17.27 -8.65
CA LYS A 786 -38.06 16.45 -9.82
C LYS A 786 -36.71 15.79 -9.61
N SER A 787 -36.52 14.55 -10.06
CA SER A 787 -35.23 13.86 -10.02
C SER A 787 -34.91 13.29 -11.39
N SER A 788 -33.64 13.24 -11.78
CA SER A 788 -33.23 12.57 -13.01
C SER A 788 -31.80 12.07 -12.98
N TYR A 789 -31.56 10.95 -13.66
CA TYR A 789 -30.25 10.37 -13.92
C TYR A 789 -30.30 9.52 -15.20
N ARG A 790 -29.15 9.25 -15.81
CA ARG A 790 -29.04 8.44 -17.01
C ARG A 790 -28.52 7.06 -16.66
N VAL A 791 -28.95 6.07 -17.42
CA VAL A 791 -28.32 4.75 -17.48
C VAL A 791 -27.88 4.54 -18.93
N ILE A 792 -26.64 4.12 -19.11
CA ILE A 792 -26.12 3.70 -20.40
C ILE A 792 -26.93 2.50 -20.88
N ALA A 793 -27.32 2.49 -22.15
CA ALA A 793 -28.10 1.44 -22.78
C ALA A 793 -27.61 1.17 -24.21
N GLY A 794 -28.17 0.17 -24.87
CA GLY A 794 -28.00 -0.05 -26.30
C GLY A 794 -28.95 0.81 -27.13
N GLY A 795 -28.62 0.92 -28.42
CA GLY A 795 -29.37 1.71 -29.38
C GLY A 795 -29.92 0.86 -30.53
N MET A 796 -29.86 1.40 -31.74
CA MET A 796 -30.41 0.78 -32.94
C MET A 796 -29.43 0.92 -34.11
N PHE A 797 -29.12 -0.18 -34.79
CA PHE A 797 -28.39 -0.14 -36.06
C PHE A 797 -29.31 0.31 -37.20
N GLY A 798 -28.72 0.86 -38.27
CA GLY A 798 -29.46 1.19 -39.50
C GLY A 798 -30.30 2.47 -39.42
N VAL A 799 -30.21 3.23 -38.33
CA VAL A 799 -30.95 4.49 -38.15
C VAL A 799 -30.40 5.56 -39.11
N SER A 800 -31.26 6.18 -39.92
CA SER A 800 -30.82 7.08 -41.00
C SER A 800 -29.95 8.28 -40.57
N SER A 801 -30.05 8.72 -39.31
CA SER A 801 -29.31 9.84 -38.71
C SER A 801 -27.96 9.45 -38.10
N TRP A 802 -27.58 8.16 -38.03
CA TRP A 802 -26.43 7.70 -37.25
C TRP A 802 -25.12 8.46 -37.57
N LYS A 803 -24.86 8.76 -38.85
CA LYS A 803 -23.66 9.52 -39.28
C LYS A 803 -23.61 10.96 -38.77
N VAL A 804 -24.78 11.56 -38.56
CA VAL A 804 -24.89 12.92 -38.03
C VAL A 804 -24.72 12.88 -36.51
N ASP A 805 -25.28 11.88 -35.85
CA ASP A 805 -25.19 11.72 -34.40
C ASP A 805 -23.79 11.34 -33.94
N GLU A 806 -23.07 10.52 -34.72
CA GLU A 806 -21.66 10.19 -34.49
C GLU A 806 -20.79 11.44 -34.35
N LYS A 807 -21.08 12.48 -35.13
CA LYS A 807 -20.29 13.72 -35.16
C LYS A 807 -20.57 14.65 -33.97
N LYS A 808 -21.59 14.34 -33.16
CA LYS A 808 -22.02 15.14 -32.00
C LYS A 808 -21.59 14.53 -30.66
N ARG A 809 -21.08 13.30 -30.64
CA ARG A 809 -20.58 12.60 -29.45
C ARG A 809 -19.05 12.48 -29.52
N GLY A 810 -18.35 12.40 -28.40
CA GLY A 810 -16.89 12.26 -28.37
C GLY A 810 -16.44 10.93 -27.76
N PRO A 811 -15.14 10.72 -27.55
CA PRO A 811 -14.06 11.46 -28.20
C PRO A 811 -14.11 11.24 -29.73
N GLN A 812 -13.79 12.28 -30.51
CA GLN A 812 -13.76 12.20 -31.99
C GLN A 812 -12.39 11.80 -32.53
N TYR A 813 -11.49 11.37 -31.65
CA TYR A 813 -10.10 11.06 -31.92
C TYR A 813 -9.88 9.58 -31.61
N ASP A 814 -9.20 8.86 -32.51
CA ASP A 814 -8.84 7.45 -32.27
C ASP A 814 -7.54 7.32 -31.48
N GLU A 815 -6.68 8.34 -31.53
CA GLU A 815 -5.36 8.42 -30.90
C GLU A 815 -5.13 9.82 -30.34
N ILE A 816 -4.33 9.92 -29.28
CA ILE A 816 -3.63 11.15 -28.91
C ILE A 816 -2.57 11.43 -29.99
N CYS A 817 -2.29 12.70 -30.31
CA CYS A 817 -1.29 13.06 -31.32
C CYS A 817 0.07 12.41 -31.02
N ALA A 818 0.42 11.38 -31.80
CA ALA A 818 1.75 10.80 -31.83
C ALA A 818 2.68 11.70 -32.66
N ASP A 819 2.99 12.89 -32.15
CA ASP A 819 4.22 13.58 -32.55
C ASP A 819 5.06 13.89 -31.29
N TYR A 820 5.59 12.82 -30.71
CA TYR A 820 6.70 12.86 -29.74
C TYR A 820 8.01 13.39 -30.36
N SER A 821 7.93 14.25 -31.38
CA SER A 821 9.11 14.72 -32.08
C SER A 821 9.02 16.17 -32.53
N LYS A 822 9.89 16.96 -31.90
CA LYS A 822 10.44 18.24 -32.37
C LYS A 822 9.53 19.46 -32.21
N ILE A 823 9.38 19.89 -30.96
CA ILE A 823 9.68 21.31 -30.73
C ILE A 823 11.13 21.48 -31.20
N ASP A 824 11.35 22.40 -32.14
CA ASP A 824 12.69 22.82 -32.55
C ASP A 824 13.45 23.15 -31.26
N VAL A 825 14.32 22.22 -30.82
CA VAL A 825 15.29 22.46 -29.75
C VAL A 825 15.95 23.77 -30.16
N PRO A 826 15.83 24.85 -29.37
CA PRO A 826 16.45 26.11 -29.70
C PRO A 826 17.92 25.82 -30.04
N GLU A 827 18.37 26.26 -31.23
CA GLU A 827 19.76 26.11 -31.68
C GLU A 827 20.70 26.19 -30.48
N LYS A 828 21.50 25.13 -30.24
CA LYS A 828 22.51 25.00 -29.17
C LYS A 828 22.94 26.38 -28.68
N LYS A 829 22.35 26.83 -27.57
CA LYS A 829 22.91 27.96 -26.84
C LYS A 829 24.32 27.53 -26.43
N HIS A 830 25.25 28.46 -26.53
CA HIS A 830 26.66 28.22 -26.19
C HIS A 830 26.77 27.59 -24.78
N GLU A 831 27.82 26.81 -24.51
CA GLU A 831 28.12 26.36 -23.15
C GLU A 831 28.25 27.59 -22.23
N ALA A 832 27.58 27.55 -21.07
CA ALA A 832 27.67 28.62 -20.10
C ALA A 832 29.13 28.78 -19.63
N GLN A 833 29.56 30.02 -19.40
CA GLN A 833 30.90 30.26 -18.88
C GLN A 833 31.00 29.74 -17.44
N GLN A 834 32.16 29.17 -17.10
CA GLN A 834 32.44 28.65 -15.76
C GLN A 834 32.16 29.69 -14.65
N SER A 835 32.40 30.98 -14.91
CA SER A 835 32.08 32.04 -13.95
C SER A 835 30.59 32.15 -13.62
N ASP A 836 29.73 31.89 -14.60
CA ASP A 836 28.27 31.95 -14.41
C ASP A 836 27.81 30.73 -13.62
N ILE A 837 28.36 29.54 -13.95
CA ILE A 837 28.09 28.27 -13.24
C ILE A 837 28.42 28.40 -11.76
N TYR A 838 29.65 28.82 -11.42
CA TYR A 838 30.07 28.98 -10.03
C TYR A 838 29.32 30.11 -9.30
N SER A 839 28.88 31.15 -10.02
CA SER A 839 28.01 32.18 -9.43
C SER A 839 26.64 31.62 -9.04
N VAL A 840 26.09 30.70 -9.82
CA VAL A 840 24.82 30.04 -9.54
C VAL A 840 24.98 29.05 -8.39
N MET A 841 26.00 28.18 -8.43
CA MET A 841 26.32 27.26 -7.31
C MET A 841 26.51 28.01 -5.99
N ALA A 842 27.25 29.13 -6.01
CA ALA A 842 27.45 29.98 -4.85
C ALA A 842 26.14 30.57 -4.32
N HIS A 843 25.22 30.97 -5.21
CA HIS A 843 23.92 31.50 -4.79
C HIS A 843 22.99 30.41 -4.24
N SER A 844 23.06 29.18 -4.77
CA SER A 844 22.29 28.03 -4.28
C SER A 844 22.62 27.62 -2.85
N LEU A 845 23.81 27.99 -2.34
CA LEU A 845 24.14 27.77 -0.92
C LEU A 845 23.25 28.56 0.05
N ASN A 846 22.52 29.59 -0.42
CA ASN A 846 21.54 30.30 0.39
C ASN A 846 20.28 29.46 0.73
N LEU A 847 20.13 28.26 0.15
CA LEU A 847 19.11 27.30 0.57
C LEU A 847 19.32 26.85 2.02
N LEU A 848 20.57 26.86 2.49
CA LEU A 848 20.94 26.50 3.85
C LEU A 848 20.78 27.70 4.79
N GLU A 849 20.11 27.51 5.93
CA GLU A 849 19.83 28.59 6.89
C GLU A 849 21.07 29.05 7.68
N SER A 850 22.08 28.18 7.78
CA SER A 850 23.30 28.44 8.54
C SER A 850 24.12 29.58 7.91
N LYS A 851 24.61 30.49 8.77
CA LYS A 851 25.45 31.62 8.36
C LYS A 851 26.95 31.33 8.44
N SER A 852 27.31 30.07 8.67
CA SER A 852 28.70 29.63 8.86
C SER A 852 28.85 28.22 8.25
N LEU A 853 28.64 28.16 6.94
CA LEU A 853 28.64 26.94 6.14
C LEU A 853 30.04 26.35 5.99
N LYS A 854 30.12 25.04 6.08
CA LYS A 854 31.29 24.23 5.75
C LYS A 854 30.98 23.45 4.48
N VAL A 855 31.77 23.68 3.45
CA VAL A 855 31.52 23.15 2.09
C VAL A 855 32.65 22.22 1.69
N ALA A 856 32.33 21.00 1.28
CA ALA A 856 33.28 20.10 0.63
C ALA A 856 33.11 20.18 -0.90
N VAL A 857 34.19 20.18 -1.66
CA VAL A 857 34.18 20.25 -3.12
C VAL A 857 35.01 19.11 -3.70
N LEU A 858 34.37 18.20 -4.43
CA LEU A 858 35.03 17.15 -5.20
C LEU A 858 35.46 17.71 -6.56
N CYS A 859 36.77 17.74 -6.79
CA CYS A 859 37.39 18.21 -8.03
C CYS A 859 37.94 17.04 -8.86
N GLY A 860 38.06 17.24 -10.17
CA GLY A 860 38.78 16.33 -11.05
C GLY A 860 40.26 16.21 -10.71
N SER A 861 40.82 15.02 -10.90
CA SER A 861 42.22 14.72 -10.57
C SER A 861 43.23 15.36 -11.52
N GLU A 862 42.83 15.68 -12.77
CA GLU A 862 43.67 16.40 -13.74
C GLU A 862 43.46 17.93 -13.73
N SER A 863 42.37 18.41 -13.12
CA SER A 863 41.88 19.80 -13.15
C SER A 863 41.85 20.47 -11.78
N THR A 864 42.45 19.87 -10.77
CA THR A 864 42.36 20.30 -9.36
C THR A 864 42.73 21.78 -9.16
N SER A 865 43.76 22.28 -9.86
CA SER A 865 44.17 23.68 -9.74
C SER A 865 43.16 24.68 -10.31
N ASP A 866 42.42 24.28 -11.35
CA ASP A 866 41.41 25.13 -11.97
C ASP A 866 40.13 25.14 -11.11
N CYS A 867 39.76 23.98 -10.56
CA CYS A 867 38.68 23.85 -9.56
C CYS A 867 38.96 24.69 -8.28
N GLU A 868 40.18 24.62 -7.74
CA GLU A 868 40.60 25.44 -6.59
C GLU A 868 40.54 26.95 -6.87
N GLU A 869 40.78 27.38 -8.12
CA GLU A 869 40.69 28.80 -8.48
C GLU A 869 39.23 29.25 -8.56
N HIS A 870 38.34 28.45 -9.13
CA HIS A 870 36.93 28.79 -9.29
C HIS A 870 36.15 28.76 -7.96
N THR A 871 36.52 27.85 -7.04
CA THR A 871 35.94 27.77 -5.68
C THR A 871 36.24 29.01 -4.82
N LYS A 872 37.12 29.92 -5.26
CA LYS A 872 37.30 31.24 -4.62
C LYS A 872 36.04 32.09 -4.62
N VAL A 873 35.15 31.90 -5.60
CA VAL A 873 33.84 32.58 -5.61
C VAL A 873 33.02 32.15 -4.39
N ILE A 874 32.99 30.85 -4.11
CA ILE A 874 32.26 30.27 -2.97
C ILE A 874 32.90 30.69 -1.64
N SER A 875 34.22 30.59 -1.50
CA SER A 875 34.91 31.02 -0.27
C SER A 875 34.91 32.53 -0.02
N SER A 876 34.48 33.34 -1.00
CA SER A 876 34.30 34.78 -0.83
C SER A 876 32.92 35.16 -0.27
N LEU A 877 31.99 34.20 -0.16
CA LEU A 877 30.69 34.41 0.43
C LEU A 877 30.80 34.60 1.94
N ASP A 878 30.12 35.61 2.49
CA ASP A 878 30.12 35.90 3.93
C ASP A 878 29.50 34.77 4.77
N ILE A 879 28.76 33.84 4.15
CA ILE A 879 28.13 32.70 4.80
C ILE A 879 29.01 31.45 4.86
N VAL A 880 30.15 31.40 4.17
CA VAL A 880 31.03 30.22 4.10
C VAL A 880 32.23 30.40 5.04
N ASP A 881 32.31 29.54 6.06
CA ASP A 881 33.36 29.55 7.09
C ASP A 881 34.56 28.67 6.71
N ASN A 882 34.29 27.55 6.04
CA ASN A 882 35.30 26.58 5.63
C ASN A 882 34.97 26.00 4.26
N ILE A 883 36.01 25.84 3.43
CA ILE A 883 35.92 25.10 2.17
C ILE A 883 37.03 24.06 2.13
N LEU A 884 36.67 22.81 1.84
CA LEU A 884 37.59 21.70 1.65
C LEU A 884 37.50 21.24 0.19
N THR A 885 38.55 21.47 -0.59
CA THR A 885 38.69 20.89 -1.94
C THR A 885 39.45 19.57 -1.86
N PHE A 886 38.92 18.53 -2.48
CA PHE A 886 39.57 17.21 -2.51
C PHE A 886 39.39 16.53 -3.87
N SER A 887 40.27 15.57 -4.15
CA SER A 887 40.32 14.80 -5.39
C SER A 887 41.12 13.52 -5.16
N CYS A 888 40.94 12.49 -5.97
CA CYS A 888 41.76 11.28 -5.90
C CYS A 888 42.89 11.31 -6.91
N SER A 889 44.12 11.51 -6.44
CA SER A 889 45.29 11.71 -7.34
C SER A 889 45.58 10.52 -8.28
N LYS A 890 45.22 9.29 -7.90
CA LYS A 890 45.39 8.09 -8.73
C LYS A 890 44.31 7.92 -9.81
N MET A 891 43.22 8.69 -9.75
CA MET A 891 42.09 8.56 -10.68
C MET A 891 42.38 9.14 -12.07
N ALA A 892 43.40 10.01 -12.20
CA ALA A 892 43.80 10.61 -13.48
C ALA A 892 44.14 9.57 -14.57
N SER A 893 44.63 8.40 -14.16
CA SER A 893 44.95 7.28 -15.05
C SER A 893 44.00 6.09 -14.94
N PHE A 894 42.84 6.28 -14.31
CA PHE A 894 41.91 5.20 -14.04
C PHE A 894 41.32 4.63 -15.34
N ASN A 895 41.36 3.30 -15.44
CA ASN A 895 40.71 2.57 -16.52
C ASN A 895 39.95 1.40 -15.87
N PRO A 896 38.60 1.35 -15.98
CA PRO A 896 37.79 0.32 -15.33
C PRO A 896 38.07 -1.09 -15.87
N TYR A 897 38.81 -1.22 -16.97
CA TYR A 897 39.20 -2.49 -17.59
C TYR A 897 40.65 -2.94 -17.29
N ALA A 898 41.40 -2.15 -16.52
CA ALA A 898 42.79 -2.44 -16.18
C ALA A 898 42.92 -3.38 -14.97
N GLN A 899 44.03 -4.11 -14.88
CA GLN A 899 44.26 -5.10 -13.82
C GLN A 899 44.40 -4.46 -12.42
N ASP A 900 44.84 -3.21 -12.35
CA ASP A 900 45.02 -2.42 -11.13
C ASP A 900 43.81 -1.53 -10.81
N SER A 901 42.72 -1.61 -11.58
CA SER A 901 41.54 -0.76 -11.42
C SER A 901 40.90 -0.86 -10.03
N SER A 902 40.68 -2.08 -9.53
CA SER A 902 40.13 -2.33 -8.18
C SER A 902 41.02 -1.71 -7.09
N GLU A 903 42.34 -1.87 -7.17
CA GLU A 903 43.28 -1.27 -6.21
C GLU A 903 43.24 0.27 -6.25
N ILE A 904 43.10 0.84 -7.44
CA ILE A 904 43.05 2.30 -7.62
C ILE A 904 41.77 2.88 -7.02
N ILE A 905 40.60 2.30 -7.29
CA ILE A 905 39.32 2.84 -6.80
C ILE A 905 39.17 2.64 -5.28
N THR A 906 39.55 1.49 -4.73
CA THR A 906 39.59 1.29 -3.27
C THR A 906 40.60 2.22 -2.58
N SER A 907 41.74 2.50 -3.22
CA SER A 907 42.67 3.52 -2.73
C SER A 907 42.06 4.92 -2.74
N CYS A 908 41.16 5.22 -3.69
CA CYS A 908 40.44 6.48 -3.76
C CYS A 908 39.38 6.58 -2.64
N GLU A 909 38.62 5.53 -2.36
CA GLU A 909 37.69 5.49 -1.20
C GLU A 909 38.42 5.81 0.10
N ARG A 910 39.57 5.18 0.33
CA ARG A 910 40.40 5.44 1.51
C ARG A 910 40.88 6.89 1.55
N GLU A 911 41.33 7.43 0.41
CA GLU A 911 41.78 8.83 0.30
C GLU A 911 40.62 9.82 0.57
N ILE A 912 39.42 9.54 0.04
CA ILE A 912 38.20 10.31 0.31
C ILE A 912 37.88 10.28 1.80
N MET A 913 37.80 9.10 2.40
CA MET A 913 37.44 8.94 3.81
C MET A 913 38.49 9.53 4.75
N GLU A 914 39.78 9.32 4.51
CA GLU A 914 40.86 9.95 5.28
C GLU A 914 40.81 11.48 5.17
N THR A 915 40.50 12.02 3.98
CA THR A 915 40.43 13.47 3.76
C THR A 915 39.20 14.08 4.43
N LEU A 916 38.02 13.47 4.25
CA LEU A 916 36.76 13.91 4.85
C LEU A 916 36.80 13.72 6.37
N LYS A 917 37.04 12.51 6.90
CA LYS A 917 37.11 12.25 8.35
C LYS A 917 38.28 12.94 9.04
N GLY A 918 39.46 12.98 8.39
CA GLY A 918 40.64 13.64 8.94
C GLY A 918 40.43 15.15 9.11
N SER A 919 39.72 15.76 8.17
CA SER A 919 39.27 17.16 8.28
C SER A 919 38.04 17.30 9.19
N ALA A 920 37.23 16.24 9.32
CA ALA A 920 35.99 16.20 10.10
C ALA A 920 36.14 15.75 11.56
N SER A 921 37.35 15.48 12.05
CA SER A 921 37.58 15.15 13.46
C SER A 921 37.09 16.22 14.47
N ASP A 922 36.69 17.41 13.99
CA ASP A 922 35.91 18.43 14.74
C ASP A 922 34.74 19.07 13.90
N ILE A 923 34.47 18.65 12.65
CA ILE A 923 33.64 19.41 11.67
C ILE A 923 32.89 18.52 10.64
N THR A 924 31.56 18.39 10.73
CA THR A 924 30.69 17.88 9.64
C THR A 924 30.31 18.97 8.64
N PHE A 925 30.06 18.62 7.36
CA PHE A 925 29.81 19.52 6.22
C PHE A 925 28.33 19.80 5.99
N ASP A 926 27.99 21.06 5.71
CA ASP A 926 26.63 21.50 5.37
C ASP A 926 26.31 21.30 3.88
N ALA A 927 27.34 21.34 3.02
CA ALA A 927 27.17 21.11 1.58
C ALA A 927 28.32 20.34 0.94
N VAL A 928 27.99 19.54 -0.07
CA VAL A 928 28.94 18.82 -0.92
C VAL A 928 28.72 19.22 -2.38
N ILE A 929 29.73 19.82 -2.99
CA ILE A 929 29.71 20.26 -4.39
C ILE A 929 30.50 19.26 -5.22
N ILE A 930 29.88 18.72 -6.26
CA ILE A 930 30.57 17.92 -7.26
C ILE A 930 30.85 18.82 -8.45
N ASP A 931 32.12 19.16 -8.66
CA ASP A 931 32.52 19.99 -9.80
C ASP A 931 32.37 19.21 -11.11
N ALA A 932 31.99 19.89 -12.20
CA ALA A 932 31.80 19.27 -13.51
C ALA A 932 33.09 18.62 -14.07
N SER A 933 34.26 18.90 -13.50
CA SER A 933 35.51 18.23 -13.86
C SER A 933 35.78 16.93 -13.12
N ALA A 934 34.99 16.58 -12.09
CA ALA A 934 35.13 15.34 -11.34
C ALA A 934 34.89 14.11 -12.23
N GLU A 935 35.62 13.02 -11.97
CA GLU A 935 35.43 11.77 -12.70
C GLU A 935 34.26 10.97 -12.13
N LYS A 936 33.40 10.43 -13.01
CA LYS A 936 32.21 9.63 -12.60
C LYS A 936 32.52 8.50 -11.61
N TYR A 937 33.65 7.82 -11.76
CA TYR A 937 34.05 6.74 -10.86
C TYR A 937 34.54 7.24 -9.51
N THR A 938 35.07 8.46 -9.44
CA THR A 938 35.40 9.12 -8.16
C THR A 938 34.14 9.56 -7.44
N ALA A 939 33.14 10.06 -8.17
CA ALA A 939 31.84 10.36 -7.61
C ALA A 939 31.10 9.10 -7.12
N SER A 940 31.17 8.00 -7.88
CA SER A 940 30.63 6.69 -7.45
C SER A 940 31.33 6.17 -6.19
N ALA A 941 32.66 6.33 -6.09
CA ALA A 941 33.40 6.00 -4.86
C ALA A 941 32.99 6.88 -3.66
N LEU A 942 32.72 8.18 -3.89
CA LEU A 942 32.19 9.07 -2.85
C LEU A 942 30.80 8.65 -2.39
N LEU A 943 29.87 8.40 -3.33
CA LEU A 943 28.52 7.93 -3.04
C LEU A 943 28.58 6.69 -2.15
N ARG A 944 29.29 5.65 -2.60
CA ARG A 944 29.48 4.41 -1.84
C ARG A 944 30.05 4.65 -0.44
N SER A 945 31.10 5.47 -0.34
CA SER A 945 31.76 5.77 0.94
C SER A 945 30.80 6.37 1.98
N ILE A 946 29.78 7.09 1.52
CA ILE A 946 28.80 7.77 2.38
C ILE A 946 27.52 6.92 2.53
N SER A 947 27.06 6.21 1.50
CA SER A 947 25.81 5.43 1.53
C SER A 947 25.93 4.09 2.26
N THR A 948 27.11 3.46 2.24
CA THR A 948 27.26 2.10 2.80
C THR A 948 27.11 2.05 4.32
N ARG A 949 27.42 3.14 5.05
CA ARG A 949 27.40 3.15 6.53
C ARG A 949 26.80 4.41 7.08
N LYS A 950 25.78 4.27 7.93
CA LYS A 950 25.16 5.40 8.65
C LYS A 950 26.18 6.19 9.47
N SER A 951 27.12 5.52 10.13
CA SER A 951 28.17 6.17 10.93
C SER A 951 29.13 7.02 10.09
N ASN A 952 29.44 6.61 8.85
CA ASN A 952 30.23 7.40 7.92
C ASN A 952 29.48 8.66 7.49
N ARG A 953 28.20 8.50 7.13
CA ARG A 953 27.32 9.61 6.78
C ARG A 953 27.25 10.65 7.90
N GLU A 954 26.94 10.21 9.12
CA GLU A 954 26.83 11.09 10.30
C GLU A 954 28.17 11.72 10.71
N ALA A 955 29.30 11.06 10.41
CA ALA A 955 30.63 11.62 10.65
C ALA A 955 31.06 12.67 9.61
N ILE A 956 30.40 12.72 8.45
CA ILE A 956 30.78 13.58 7.32
C ILE A 956 29.76 14.72 7.12
N LEU A 957 28.46 14.44 7.17
CA LEU A 957 27.39 15.36 6.82
C LEU A 957 26.69 15.92 8.06
N GLN A 958 26.31 17.19 8.00
CA GLN A 958 25.35 17.77 8.95
C GLN A 958 23.93 17.24 8.64
N PRO A 959 23.01 17.25 9.62
CA PRO A 959 21.59 17.22 9.31
C PRO A 959 21.25 18.34 8.33
N ASN A 960 20.38 18.03 7.36
CA ASN A 960 19.94 18.96 6.32
C ASN A 960 21.05 19.34 5.32
N ALA A 961 21.93 18.39 5.02
CA ALA A 961 23.00 18.60 4.04
C ALA A 961 22.47 18.82 2.62
N LEU A 962 23.18 19.66 1.85
CA LEU A 962 22.89 19.93 0.45
C LEU A 962 23.99 19.40 -0.46
N PHE A 963 23.64 18.51 -1.38
CA PHE A 963 24.50 18.15 -2.50
C PHE A 963 24.13 18.94 -3.73
N LEU A 964 25.13 19.42 -4.47
CA LEU A 964 24.88 20.16 -5.71
C LEU A 964 25.92 19.90 -6.77
N THR A 965 25.46 19.87 -8.02
CA THR A 965 26.31 19.78 -9.20
C THR A 965 25.63 20.44 -10.40
N THR A 966 26.29 20.43 -11.56
CA THR A 966 25.74 21.00 -12.79
C THR A 966 25.99 20.10 -13.98
N GLN A 967 24.99 20.00 -14.85
CA GLN A 967 25.06 19.28 -16.11
C GLN A 967 25.04 20.31 -17.25
N THR A 968 26.14 20.39 -18.00
CA THR A 968 26.28 21.27 -19.17
C THR A 968 26.04 20.56 -20.50
N ASP A 969 26.15 19.23 -20.52
CA ASP A 969 25.87 18.37 -21.68
C ASP A 969 24.68 17.47 -21.36
N GLU A 970 23.58 17.60 -22.10
CA GLU A 970 22.38 16.76 -21.90
C GLU A 970 22.64 15.25 -22.14
N SER A 971 23.75 14.88 -22.79
CA SER A 971 24.14 13.47 -22.95
C SER A 971 24.84 12.89 -21.72
N ASP A 972 25.29 13.73 -20.79
CA ASP A 972 25.91 13.35 -19.53
C ASP A 972 24.83 13.03 -18.50
N LYS A 973 24.49 11.75 -18.32
CA LYS A 973 23.47 11.34 -17.35
C LYS A 973 24.01 11.14 -15.94
N TRP A 974 25.33 11.06 -15.77
CA TRP A 974 25.92 10.58 -14.53
C TRP A 974 25.76 11.56 -13.37
N HIS A 975 25.71 12.85 -13.64
CA HIS A 975 25.43 13.86 -12.61
C HIS A 975 23.98 13.77 -12.09
N GLN A 976 23.01 13.54 -12.97
CA GLN A 976 21.59 13.37 -12.59
C GLN A 976 21.42 12.11 -11.75
N ASN A 977 21.95 10.98 -12.27
CA ASN A 977 21.91 9.70 -11.59
C ASN A 977 22.60 9.76 -10.22
N LEU A 978 23.75 10.43 -10.11
CA LEU A 978 24.44 10.60 -8.84
C LEU A 978 23.58 11.30 -7.79
N LEU A 979 22.95 12.41 -8.15
CA LEU A 979 22.19 13.22 -7.19
C LEU A 979 20.84 12.56 -6.84
N ALA A 980 20.22 11.84 -7.77
CA ALA A 980 19.09 10.97 -7.48
C ALA A 980 19.49 9.87 -6.47
N LEU A 981 20.61 9.18 -6.71
CA LEU A 981 21.14 8.18 -5.79
C LEU A 981 21.56 8.76 -4.42
N VAL A 982 22.04 10.01 -4.36
CA VAL A 982 22.27 10.68 -3.08
C VAL A 982 20.96 10.83 -2.31
N LYS A 983 19.87 11.24 -2.96
CA LYS A 983 18.55 11.27 -2.31
C LYS A 983 18.14 9.87 -1.84
N ASP A 984 18.24 8.85 -2.67
CA ASP A 984 17.73 7.49 -2.37
C ASP A 984 18.62 6.68 -1.40
N GLU A 985 19.95 6.69 -1.59
CA GLU A 985 20.89 5.87 -0.81
C GLU A 985 21.53 6.62 0.36
N VAL A 986 21.67 7.96 0.28
CA VAL A 986 22.32 8.76 1.33
C VAL A 986 21.29 9.40 2.24
N PHE A 987 20.21 9.99 1.73
CA PHE A 987 19.18 10.60 2.58
C PHE A 987 18.06 9.62 2.93
N GLY A 988 17.63 8.83 1.96
CA GLY A 988 16.68 7.73 2.13
C GLY A 988 15.24 8.22 2.23
N THR A 989 14.84 8.74 3.39
CA THR A 989 13.45 9.04 3.69
C THR A 989 13.11 10.51 3.56
N GLU A 990 11.82 10.83 3.45
CA GLU A 990 11.37 12.21 3.51
C GLU A 990 11.57 12.84 4.92
N PRO A 991 11.72 14.17 5.03
CA PRO A 991 11.83 15.15 3.93
C PRO A 991 13.23 15.08 3.27
N SER A 992 13.28 14.61 2.02
CA SER A 992 14.48 14.65 1.20
C SER A 992 14.06 14.86 -0.25
N TYR A 993 14.86 15.61 -1.00
CA TYR A 993 14.46 16.08 -2.33
C TYR A 993 15.61 16.00 -3.30
N TYR A 994 15.35 15.48 -4.50
CA TYR A 994 16.18 15.70 -5.68
C TYR A 994 15.47 16.74 -6.56
N SER A 995 16.20 17.74 -7.07
CA SER A 995 15.62 18.72 -7.98
C SER A 995 16.53 19.09 -9.13
N GLU A 996 15.88 19.42 -10.25
CA GLU A 996 16.52 19.92 -11.46
C GLU A 996 16.03 21.32 -11.76
N VAL A 997 16.96 22.24 -12.00
CA VAL A 997 16.67 23.62 -12.38
C VAL A 997 17.39 23.96 -13.67
N LEU A 998 16.64 24.25 -14.73
CA LEU A 998 17.16 24.76 -15.99
C LEU A 998 17.53 26.24 -15.83
N VAL A 999 18.81 26.56 -15.99
CA VAL A 999 19.34 27.93 -15.84
C VAL A 999 19.76 28.48 -17.20
N ASN A 1000 19.13 29.57 -17.61
CA ASN A 1000 19.48 30.32 -18.83
C ASN A 1000 20.22 31.59 -18.47
N THR A 1001 21.53 31.61 -18.74
CA THR A 1001 22.39 32.78 -18.52
C THR A 1001 22.54 33.60 -19.80
N ASN A 1002 23.29 34.70 -19.70
CA ASN A 1002 23.69 35.49 -20.86
C ASN A 1002 24.69 34.77 -21.78
N THR A 1003 25.39 33.76 -21.26
CA THR A 1003 26.46 33.05 -21.97
C THR A 1003 26.03 31.68 -22.47
N GLY A 1004 25.05 31.05 -21.84
CA GLY A 1004 24.62 29.70 -22.17
C GLY A 1004 23.47 29.16 -21.33
N THR A 1005 23.24 27.86 -21.43
CA THR A 1005 22.22 27.13 -20.66
C THR A 1005 22.86 25.90 -20.03
N PHE A 1006 22.46 25.56 -18.80
CA PHE A 1006 22.88 24.34 -18.09
C PHE A 1006 21.81 23.96 -17.05
N ASN A 1007 21.86 22.73 -16.55
CA ASN A 1007 21.02 22.27 -15.45
C ASN A 1007 21.79 22.37 -14.14
N LEU A 1008 21.20 22.99 -13.13
CA LEU A 1008 21.60 22.90 -11.73
C LEU A 1008 20.87 21.71 -11.11
N LEU A 1009 21.63 20.79 -10.52
CA LEU A 1009 21.12 19.57 -9.89
C LEU A 1009 21.38 19.67 -8.39
N LEU A 1010 20.35 19.41 -7.59
CA LEU A 1010 20.39 19.55 -6.14
C LEU A 1010 19.81 18.30 -5.48
N ALA A 1011 20.42 17.84 -4.40
CA ALA A 1011 19.83 16.88 -3.49
C ALA A 1011 19.87 17.46 -2.07
N SER A 1012 18.73 17.55 -1.40
CA SER A 1012 18.57 18.12 -0.06
C SER A 1012 18.06 17.08 0.91
N ASP A 1013 18.58 17.11 2.13
CA ASP A 1013 18.14 16.32 3.27
C ASP A 1013 17.34 17.21 4.26
N GLY A 1014 16.47 16.60 5.06
CA GLY A 1014 15.92 17.14 6.31
C GLY A 1014 15.21 18.50 6.28
N ASP A 1015 14.84 19.05 5.11
CA ASP A 1015 14.26 20.39 4.99
C ASP A 1015 12.80 20.35 4.48
N ASP A 1016 11.86 20.41 5.42
CA ASP A 1016 10.40 20.45 5.15
C ASP A 1016 9.99 21.65 4.26
N HIS A 1017 10.78 22.72 4.23
CA HIS A 1017 10.50 23.93 3.46
C HIS A 1017 11.37 24.07 2.21
N PHE A 1018 12.01 22.97 1.77
CA PHE A 1018 12.94 22.97 0.66
C PHE A 1018 12.35 23.60 -0.61
N ILE A 1019 11.14 23.23 -0.99
CA ILE A 1019 10.51 23.69 -2.24
C ILE A 1019 10.27 25.21 -2.22
N ASN A 1020 9.78 25.72 -1.09
CA ASN A 1020 9.55 27.15 -0.90
C ASN A 1020 10.88 27.93 -0.94
N LYS A 1021 11.91 27.43 -0.24
CA LYS A 1021 13.27 27.99 -0.24
C LYS A 1021 13.91 27.94 -1.62
N LEU A 1022 13.72 26.85 -2.37
CA LEU A 1022 14.19 26.68 -3.74
C LEU A 1022 13.61 27.76 -4.65
N ASN A 1023 12.29 27.92 -4.63
CA ASN A 1023 11.61 28.96 -5.41
C ASN A 1023 12.08 30.37 -5.05
N ALA A 1024 12.16 30.69 -3.75
CA ALA A 1024 12.63 31.99 -3.29
C ALA A 1024 14.08 32.27 -3.73
N THR A 1025 14.96 31.28 -3.59
CA THR A 1025 16.37 31.37 -4.00
C THR A 1025 16.50 31.54 -5.51
N MET A 1026 15.71 30.81 -6.30
CA MET A 1026 15.72 30.96 -7.76
C MET A 1026 15.19 32.33 -8.19
N ASP A 1027 14.13 32.85 -7.55
CA ASP A 1027 13.60 34.19 -7.83
C ASP A 1027 14.58 35.30 -7.46
N ASP A 1028 15.32 35.15 -6.36
CA ASP A 1028 16.36 36.10 -5.96
C ASP A 1028 17.56 36.06 -6.92
N LEU A 1029 17.97 34.87 -7.36
CA LEU A 1029 18.96 34.71 -8.42
C LEU A 1029 18.55 35.43 -9.71
N GLU A 1030 17.30 35.27 -10.16
CA GLU A 1030 16.77 35.99 -11.33
C GLU A 1030 16.82 37.51 -11.14
N LYS A 1031 16.43 38.02 -9.96
CA LYS A 1031 16.45 39.46 -9.64
C LYS A 1031 17.86 40.05 -9.62
N GLU A 1032 18.84 39.31 -9.09
CA GLU A 1032 20.22 39.77 -8.93
C GLU A 1032 21.03 39.71 -10.23
N THR A 1033 20.85 38.64 -11.01
CA THR A 1033 21.68 38.35 -12.19
C THR A 1033 20.99 38.67 -13.51
N GLY A 1034 19.66 38.67 -13.54
CA GLY A 1034 18.85 38.72 -14.75
C GLY A 1034 18.82 37.40 -15.54
N TYR A 1035 19.29 36.29 -14.95
CA TYR A 1035 19.13 34.95 -15.52
C TYR A 1035 17.66 34.51 -15.48
N VAL A 1036 17.31 33.51 -16.28
CA VAL A 1036 15.98 32.90 -16.28
C VAL A 1036 16.13 31.47 -15.80
N ASN A 1037 15.46 31.16 -14.69
CA ASN A 1037 15.60 29.90 -13.97
C ASN A 1037 14.25 29.19 -13.95
N GLU A 1038 14.24 27.90 -14.24
CA GLU A 1038 13.01 27.12 -14.29
C GLU A 1038 13.21 25.78 -13.59
N VAL A 1039 12.47 25.55 -12.51
CA VAL A 1039 12.43 24.24 -11.85
C VAL A 1039 11.71 23.27 -12.78
N SER A 1040 12.42 22.25 -13.26
CA SER A 1040 11.89 21.25 -14.20
C SER A 1040 11.46 19.97 -13.51
N LEU A 1041 12.08 19.62 -12.38
CA LEU A 1041 11.82 18.38 -11.66
C LEU A 1041 12.07 18.56 -10.15
N ILE A 1042 11.22 17.96 -9.34
CA ILE A 1042 11.41 17.71 -7.92
C ILE A 1042 10.92 16.30 -7.65
N HIS A 1043 11.73 15.51 -6.95
CA HIS A 1043 11.39 14.17 -6.48
C HIS A 1043 11.60 14.05 -4.98
N GLY A 1044 10.59 13.55 -4.26
CA GLY A 1044 10.65 13.32 -2.82
C GLY A 1044 11.35 12.00 -2.46
N GLY A 1045 11.72 11.87 -1.19
CA GLY A 1045 12.33 10.69 -0.57
C GLY A 1045 11.39 9.48 -0.47
N TYR A 1046 11.81 8.42 0.20
CA TYR A 1046 10.90 7.34 0.58
C TYR A 1046 9.99 7.79 1.74
N PHE A 1047 8.72 7.37 1.73
CA PHE A 1047 7.80 7.63 2.82
C PHE A 1047 8.27 6.99 4.14
N ILE A 1048 7.98 7.66 5.25
CA ILE A 1048 8.29 7.20 6.60
C ILE A 1048 7.26 6.13 7.04
N TYR A 1049 7.76 4.98 7.51
CA TYR A 1049 6.94 3.96 8.18
C TYR A 1049 6.48 4.44 9.56
N GLN A 1050 5.18 4.44 9.81
CA GLN A 1050 4.52 4.82 11.05
C GLN A 1050 4.21 3.57 11.88
N HIS A 1051 5.11 3.25 12.81
CA HIS A 1051 4.87 2.19 13.81
C HIS A 1051 3.73 2.58 14.75
N ASN A 1052 2.77 1.67 14.96
CA ASN A 1052 1.64 1.84 15.88
C ASN A 1052 0.84 3.13 15.63
N PHE A 1053 0.50 3.39 14.36
CA PHE A 1053 -0.23 4.59 13.98
C PHE A 1053 -1.56 4.74 14.74
N GLU A 1054 -1.72 5.88 15.41
CA GLU A 1054 -2.99 6.34 15.98
C GLU A 1054 -3.35 7.68 15.32
N PRO A 1055 -4.54 7.81 14.69
CA PRO A 1055 -4.93 9.05 14.05
C PRO A 1055 -5.13 10.16 15.09
N SER A 1056 -4.67 11.36 14.78
CA SER A 1056 -4.78 12.51 15.68
C SER A 1056 -6.22 12.94 15.93
N TYR A 1057 -7.08 12.71 14.93
CA TYR A 1057 -8.52 12.93 14.99
C TYR A 1057 -9.27 11.91 14.14
N SER A 1058 -10.43 11.47 14.63
CA SER A 1058 -11.35 10.60 13.90
C SER A 1058 -12.72 11.25 13.88
N TYR A 1059 -13.27 11.45 12.68
CA TYR A 1059 -14.59 12.04 12.48
C TYR A 1059 -15.69 11.02 12.77
N THR A 1060 -16.84 11.50 13.21
CA THR A 1060 -18.01 10.67 13.49
C THR A 1060 -19.18 11.12 12.63
N PRO A 1061 -20.22 10.29 12.43
CA PRO A 1061 -21.42 10.71 11.71
C PRO A 1061 -22.04 12.02 12.23
N ASP A 1062 -21.91 12.29 13.54
CA ASP A 1062 -22.44 13.50 14.20
C ASP A 1062 -21.70 14.79 13.77
N ASP A 1063 -20.52 14.69 13.16
CA ASP A 1063 -19.76 15.85 12.65
C ASP A 1063 -20.34 16.40 11.33
N PHE A 1064 -21.14 15.60 10.61
CA PHE A 1064 -21.71 15.97 9.31
C PHE A 1064 -23.14 16.52 9.44
N ASP A 1065 -23.55 17.46 8.56
CA ASP A 1065 -24.95 17.94 8.53
C ASP A 1065 -25.88 16.89 7.90
N GLN A 1066 -26.59 16.17 8.77
CA GLN A 1066 -27.52 15.12 8.36
C GLN A 1066 -28.97 15.61 8.19
N THR A 1067 -29.24 16.92 8.33
CA THR A 1067 -30.62 17.45 8.28
C THR A 1067 -31.27 17.22 6.91
N SER A 1068 -30.58 17.59 5.83
CA SER A 1068 -31.06 17.41 4.45
C SER A 1068 -31.26 15.94 4.07
N PRO A 1069 -30.29 15.02 4.30
CA PRO A 1069 -30.51 13.61 4.00
C PRO A 1069 -31.61 12.98 4.84
N TYR A 1070 -31.71 13.29 6.13
CA TYR A 1070 -32.78 12.76 6.99
C TYR A 1070 -34.16 13.23 6.54
N ASP A 1071 -34.30 14.50 6.15
CA ASP A 1071 -35.55 15.01 5.58
C ASP A 1071 -35.88 14.37 4.23
N GLN A 1072 -34.88 14.04 3.41
CA GLN A 1072 -35.11 13.23 2.21
C GLN A 1072 -35.60 11.83 2.61
N TRP A 1073 -34.87 11.08 3.45
CA TRP A 1073 -35.21 9.73 3.92
C TRP A 1073 -36.67 9.60 4.37
N LYS A 1074 -37.13 10.48 5.27
CA LYS A 1074 -38.51 10.45 5.80
C LYS A 1074 -39.60 10.76 4.77
N THR A 1075 -39.27 11.47 3.70
CA THR A 1075 -40.26 11.97 2.73
C THR A 1075 -40.40 11.10 1.49
N GLN A 1076 -39.45 10.21 1.23
CA GLN A 1076 -39.47 9.33 0.06
C GLN A 1076 -40.64 8.35 0.14
N LYS A 1077 -41.25 8.08 -1.02
CA LYS A 1077 -42.24 7.01 -1.18
C LYS A 1077 -41.95 6.27 -2.48
N PRO A 1078 -41.35 5.08 -2.41
CA PRO A 1078 -41.25 4.18 -3.54
C PRO A 1078 -42.64 3.70 -3.95
N LEU A 1079 -42.99 3.93 -5.22
CA LEU A 1079 -44.25 3.60 -5.89
C LEU A 1079 -44.08 2.53 -6.97
N GLY A 1080 -42.85 2.11 -7.25
CA GLY A 1080 -42.55 1.03 -8.18
C GLY A 1080 -41.07 0.64 -8.16
N PHE A 1081 -40.78 -0.43 -8.88
CA PHE A 1081 -39.47 -1.05 -9.01
C PHE A 1081 -39.14 -1.23 -10.49
N GLN A 1082 -37.89 -0.99 -10.87
CA GLN A 1082 -37.45 -1.09 -12.25
C GLN A 1082 -36.09 -1.78 -12.35
N ILE A 1083 -35.95 -2.61 -13.37
CA ILE A 1083 -34.69 -3.19 -13.82
C ILE A 1083 -34.39 -2.67 -15.23
N VAL A 1084 -33.16 -2.21 -15.43
CA VAL A 1084 -32.59 -1.99 -16.76
C VAL A 1084 -31.42 -2.95 -16.92
N ALA A 1085 -31.49 -3.84 -17.91
CA ALA A 1085 -30.45 -4.83 -18.16
C ALA A 1085 -30.06 -4.84 -19.64
N GLN A 1086 -28.78 -5.06 -19.91
CA GLN A 1086 -28.23 -5.21 -21.25
C GLN A 1086 -27.73 -6.64 -21.42
N LEU A 1087 -28.08 -7.25 -22.55
CA LEU A 1087 -27.68 -8.60 -22.91
C LEU A 1087 -26.90 -8.59 -24.22
N GLU A 1088 -25.79 -9.32 -24.25
CA GLU A 1088 -25.00 -9.57 -25.46
C GLU A 1088 -24.96 -11.06 -25.79
N THR A 1089 -24.85 -11.40 -27.07
CA THR A 1089 -24.71 -12.77 -27.55
C THR A 1089 -23.78 -12.89 -28.76
N GLN A 1090 -23.13 -14.03 -28.93
CA GLN A 1090 -22.36 -14.36 -30.13
C GLN A 1090 -23.24 -14.97 -31.25
N SER A 1091 -24.47 -15.32 -30.94
CA SER A 1091 -25.41 -15.95 -31.87
C SER A 1091 -26.21 -14.94 -32.69
N GLU A 1092 -26.54 -15.26 -33.94
CA GLU A 1092 -27.44 -14.44 -34.75
C GLU A 1092 -28.84 -14.40 -34.14
N LEU A 1093 -29.32 -13.20 -33.82
CA LEU A 1093 -30.65 -12.96 -33.30
C LEU A 1093 -31.65 -12.70 -34.43
N THR A 1094 -32.90 -13.04 -34.18
CA THR A 1094 -34.02 -12.74 -35.08
C THR A 1094 -35.22 -12.30 -34.25
N VAL A 1095 -36.10 -11.49 -34.85
CA VAL A 1095 -37.35 -11.04 -34.21
C VAL A 1095 -38.15 -12.20 -33.55
N PRO A 1096 -38.33 -13.38 -34.18
CA PRO A 1096 -38.97 -14.52 -33.51
C PRO A 1096 -38.29 -14.99 -32.23
N ILE A 1097 -36.95 -15.01 -32.17
CA ILE A 1097 -36.20 -15.44 -30.98
C ILE A 1097 -36.51 -14.49 -29.81
N ILE A 1098 -36.37 -13.18 -30.03
CA ILE A 1098 -36.63 -12.17 -28.99
C ILE A 1098 -38.10 -12.22 -28.54
N ARG A 1099 -39.02 -12.32 -29.50
CA ARG A 1099 -40.46 -12.39 -29.22
C ARG A 1099 -40.82 -13.63 -28.39
N ASP A 1100 -40.24 -14.78 -28.70
CA ASP A 1100 -40.53 -16.02 -27.99
C ASP A 1100 -39.85 -16.06 -26.60
N ALA A 1101 -38.66 -15.47 -26.46
CA ALA A 1101 -38.01 -15.22 -25.18
C ALA A 1101 -38.87 -14.34 -24.27
N LEU A 1102 -39.39 -13.22 -24.80
CA LEU A 1102 -40.28 -12.32 -24.07
C LEU A 1102 -41.59 -13.01 -23.65
N LYS A 1103 -42.23 -13.78 -24.53
CA LYS A 1103 -43.43 -14.56 -24.19
C LYS A 1103 -43.17 -15.57 -23.08
N SER A 1104 -42.03 -16.25 -23.12
CA SER A 1104 -41.62 -17.22 -22.09
C SER A 1104 -41.42 -16.53 -20.74
N ALA A 1105 -40.78 -15.37 -20.74
CA ALA A 1105 -40.55 -14.56 -19.53
C ALA A 1105 -41.88 -14.07 -18.92
N LEU A 1106 -42.77 -13.50 -19.73
CA LEU A 1106 -44.11 -13.06 -19.30
C LEU A 1106 -44.93 -14.22 -18.72
N TYR A 1107 -44.90 -15.40 -19.36
CA TYR A 1107 -45.58 -16.59 -18.82
C TYR A 1107 -45.01 -17.02 -17.47
N THR A 1108 -43.69 -16.98 -17.30
CA THR A 1108 -43.00 -17.37 -16.07
C THR A 1108 -43.26 -16.37 -14.94
N GLY A 1109 -43.32 -15.08 -15.26
CA GLY A 1109 -43.70 -14.01 -14.34
C GLY A 1109 -45.21 -13.95 -14.02
N ALA A 1110 -46.03 -14.81 -14.64
CA ALA A 1110 -47.49 -14.79 -14.58
C ALA A 1110 -48.12 -13.46 -15.04
N GLU A 1111 -47.46 -12.76 -15.95
CA GLU A 1111 -47.93 -11.51 -16.54
C GLU A 1111 -48.76 -11.77 -17.79
N ASN A 1112 -49.90 -11.09 -17.92
CA ASN A 1112 -50.86 -11.34 -19.00
C ASN A 1112 -51.13 -10.06 -19.78
N GLY A 1113 -50.21 -9.75 -20.70
CA GLY A 1113 -50.22 -8.55 -21.54
C GLY A 1113 -50.44 -8.83 -23.03
N SER A 1114 -50.32 -7.78 -23.84
CA SER A 1114 -50.36 -7.84 -25.30
C SER A 1114 -49.10 -7.18 -25.88
N ILE A 1115 -48.20 -8.01 -26.42
CA ILE A 1115 -46.96 -7.55 -27.03
C ILE A 1115 -47.24 -6.74 -28.30
N SER A 1116 -46.86 -5.46 -28.29
CA SER A 1116 -46.77 -4.57 -29.45
C SER A 1116 -45.36 -4.63 -30.03
N GLU A 1117 -45.24 -4.76 -31.35
CA GLU A 1117 -43.98 -4.96 -32.07
C GLU A 1117 -43.74 -3.87 -33.12
N TYR A 1118 -42.55 -3.29 -33.12
CA TYR A 1118 -42.14 -2.19 -34.00
C TYR A 1118 -40.81 -2.53 -34.69
N ALA A 1119 -40.88 -2.95 -35.96
CA ALA A 1119 -39.72 -3.43 -36.73
C ALA A 1119 -39.18 -2.40 -37.75
N ASP A 1120 -39.89 -1.31 -38.04
CA ASP A 1120 -39.50 -0.30 -39.04
C ASP A 1120 -38.79 0.92 -38.41
N LEU A 1121 -37.93 0.69 -37.41
CA LEU A 1121 -37.18 1.74 -36.68
C LEU A 1121 -35.69 1.79 -37.05
N GLY A 1122 -35.17 0.71 -37.61
CA GLY A 1122 -33.77 0.47 -37.95
C GLY A 1122 -33.60 -0.98 -38.40
N ASP A 1123 -32.44 -1.58 -38.17
CA ASP A 1123 -32.16 -2.99 -38.48
C ASP A 1123 -32.76 -3.95 -37.42
N GLY A 1124 -33.02 -3.44 -36.22
CA GLY A 1124 -33.55 -4.19 -35.08
C GLY A 1124 -35.05 -4.08 -34.86
N CYS A 1125 -35.49 -4.30 -33.62
CA CYS A 1125 -36.92 -4.32 -33.27
C CYS A 1125 -37.16 -3.89 -31.83
N LEU A 1126 -38.22 -3.11 -31.62
CA LEU A 1126 -38.71 -2.71 -30.30
C LEU A 1126 -40.00 -3.49 -29.97
N PHE A 1127 -40.03 -4.09 -28.78
CA PHE A 1127 -41.21 -4.74 -28.23
C PHE A 1127 -41.65 -4.00 -26.97
N ILE A 1128 -42.94 -3.73 -26.86
CA ILE A 1128 -43.54 -3.12 -25.66
C ILE A 1128 -44.70 -4.01 -25.23
N ASP A 1129 -44.71 -4.39 -23.97
CA ASP A 1129 -45.85 -5.04 -23.33
C ASP A 1129 -46.16 -4.37 -21.98
N SER A 1130 -47.42 -4.42 -21.57
CA SER A 1130 -47.93 -3.84 -20.34
C SER A 1130 -49.09 -4.65 -19.81
N TRP A 1131 -49.20 -4.73 -18.49
CA TRP A 1131 -50.29 -5.34 -17.75
C TRP A 1131 -50.69 -4.42 -16.60
N SER A 1132 -51.73 -4.79 -15.83
CA SER A 1132 -52.20 -3.93 -14.74
C SER A 1132 -51.15 -3.65 -13.67
N GLY A 1133 -50.13 -4.50 -13.52
CA GLY A 1133 -49.10 -4.39 -12.48
C GLY A 1133 -47.77 -3.81 -12.95
N GLY A 1134 -47.59 -3.52 -14.25
CA GLY A 1134 -46.27 -3.14 -14.76
C GLY A 1134 -46.15 -3.11 -16.28
N SER A 1135 -44.91 -2.98 -16.76
CA SER A 1135 -44.57 -2.92 -18.18
C SER A 1135 -43.20 -3.49 -18.45
N VAL A 1136 -42.99 -3.96 -19.67
CA VAL A 1136 -41.67 -4.36 -20.16
C VAL A 1136 -41.45 -3.79 -21.56
N THR A 1137 -40.27 -3.23 -21.77
CA THR A 1137 -39.78 -2.80 -23.07
C THR A 1137 -38.51 -3.56 -23.39
N VAL A 1138 -38.47 -4.19 -24.57
CA VAL A 1138 -37.29 -4.91 -25.07
C VAL A 1138 -36.85 -4.26 -26.36
N LEU A 1139 -35.60 -3.79 -26.40
CA LEU A 1139 -34.98 -3.21 -27.58
C LEU A 1139 -33.91 -4.17 -28.08
N TRP A 1140 -34.08 -4.71 -29.28
CA TRP A 1140 -33.01 -5.43 -29.98
C TRP A 1140 -32.43 -4.51 -31.04
N ASP A 1141 -31.11 -4.39 -31.08
CA ASP A 1141 -30.41 -3.40 -31.90
C ASP A 1141 -30.26 -3.79 -33.39
N GLY A 1142 -30.61 -5.02 -33.75
CA GLY A 1142 -30.46 -5.60 -35.10
C GLY A 1142 -29.25 -6.51 -35.27
N LYS A 1143 -28.41 -6.66 -34.24
CA LYS A 1143 -27.25 -7.55 -34.20
C LYS A 1143 -27.25 -8.39 -32.93
N ALA A 1144 -26.30 -8.16 -32.03
CA ALA A 1144 -25.98 -9.00 -30.89
C ALA A 1144 -26.50 -8.45 -29.55
N HIS A 1145 -27.01 -7.21 -29.53
CA HIS A 1145 -27.33 -6.49 -28.29
C HIS A 1145 -28.84 -6.40 -28.07
N VAL A 1146 -29.26 -6.66 -26.82
CA VAL A 1146 -30.67 -6.56 -26.40
C VAL A 1146 -30.76 -5.83 -25.07
N ASP A 1147 -31.49 -4.73 -25.01
CA ASP A 1147 -31.86 -4.06 -23.77
C ASP A 1147 -33.21 -4.52 -23.26
N LEU A 1148 -33.30 -4.70 -21.96
CA LEU A 1148 -34.50 -5.03 -21.21
C LEU A 1148 -34.78 -3.92 -20.20
N ASN A 1149 -35.91 -3.24 -20.33
CA ASN A 1149 -36.45 -2.32 -19.34
C ASN A 1149 -37.73 -2.90 -18.75
N TYR A 1150 -37.65 -3.43 -17.54
CA TYR A 1150 -38.76 -4.10 -16.83
C TYR A 1150 -39.18 -3.27 -15.63
N PHE A 1151 -40.47 -2.94 -15.53
CA PHE A 1151 -41.04 -2.13 -14.45
C PHE A 1151 -42.25 -2.82 -13.82
N THR A 1152 -42.35 -2.74 -12.50
CA THR A 1152 -43.51 -3.20 -11.71
C THR A 1152 -43.93 -2.16 -10.67
N LEU A 1153 -45.22 -2.11 -10.36
CA LEU A 1153 -45.74 -1.31 -9.25
C LEU A 1153 -45.41 -1.93 -7.89
N GLU A 1154 -45.34 -3.27 -7.85
CA GLU A 1154 -44.90 -4.00 -6.67
C GLU A 1154 -43.38 -4.19 -6.68
N GLU A 1155 -42.75 -3.99 -5.53
CA GLU A 1155 -41.34 -4.30 -5.30
C GLU A 1155 -41.21 -5.80 -4.96
N ASP A 1156 -40.87 -6.60 -5.98
CA ASP A 1156 -40.66 -8.05 -5.85
C ASP A 1156 -39.39 -8.48 -6.62
N PHE A 1157 -38.28 -8.47 -5.89
CA PHE A 1157 -36.95 -8.83 -6.42
C PHE A 1157 -36.90 -10.27 -6.94
N GLU A 1158 -37.54 -11.23 -6.25
CA GLU A 1158 -37.50 -12.64 -6.63
C GLU A 1158 -38.26 -12.86 -7.95
N LYS A 1159 -39.43 -12.22 -8.10
CA LYS A 1159 -40.20 -12.25 -9.35
C LYS A 1159 -39.46 -11.60 -10.50
N ALA A 1160 -38.81 -10.46 -10.25
CA ALA A 1160 -38.06 -9.76 -11.28
C ALA A 1160 -36.82 -10.54 -11.75
N GLN A 1161 -36.07 -11.15 -10.82
CA GLN A 1161 -34.97 -12.07 -11.15
C GLN A 1161 -35.44 -13.29 -11.95
N LYS A 1162 -36.57 -13.90 -11.58
CA LYS A 1162 -37.16 -15.00 -12.35
C LYS A 1162 -37.56 -14.58 -13.76
N PHE A 1163 -38.13 -13.39 -13.92
CA PHE A 1163 -38.49 -12.84 -15.22
C PHE A 1163 -37.25 -12.66 -16.10
N GLU A 1164 -36.22 -11.98 -15.60
CA GLU A 1164 -34.98 -11.75 -16.33
C GLU A 1164 -34.28 -13.06 -16.69
N ALA A 1165 -34.16 -14.00 -15.73
CA ALA A 1165 -33.55 -15.31 -15.98
C ALA A 1165 -34.31 -16.09 -17.06
N ALA A 1166 -35.64 -16.04 -17.06
CA ALA A 1166 -36.46 -16.65 -18.08
C ALA A 1166 -36.26 -15.97 -19.45
N PHE A 1167 -36.18 -14.63 -19.49
CA PHE A 1167 -35.90 -13.88 -20.71
C PHE A 1167 -34.52 -14.24 -21.28
N ARG A 1168 -33.47 -14.13 -20.46
CA ARG A 1168 -32.09 -14.49 -20.81
C ARG A 1168 -31.99 -15.92 -21.33
N SER A 1169 -32.68 -16.88 -20.70
CA SER A 1169 -32.66 -18.28 -21.14
C SER A 1169 -33.23 -18.51 -22.55
N GLY A 1170 -34.07 -17.57 -23.04
CA GLY A 1170 -34.58 -17.56 -24.39
C GLY A 1170 -33.64 -16.93 -25.43
N ILE A 1171 -32.60 -16.21 -24.98
CA ILE A 1171 -31.56 -15.63 -25.83
C ILE A 1171 -30.42 -16.65 -25.96
N PRO A 1172 -30.14 -17.19 -27.16
CA PRO A 1172 -29.06 -18.16 -27.36
C PRO A 1172 -27.73 -17.56 -26.91
N GLU A 1173 -26.99 -18.22 -26.02
CA GLU A 1173 -25.70 -17.72 -25.50
C GLU A 1173 -25.76 -16.29 -24.94
N GLY A 1174 -26.94 -15.82 -24.52
CA GLY A 1174 -27.12 -14.48 -23.99
C GLY A 1174 -26.51 -14.31 -22.60
N ALA A 1175 -25.59 -13.37 -22.47
CA ALA A 1175 -25.00 -12.95 -21.20
C ALA A 1175 -25.53 -11.57 -20.82
N THR A 1176 -25.94 -11.39 -19.55
CA THR A 1176 -26.18 -10.06 -18.99
C THR A 1176 -24.80 -9.40 -18.79
N ILE A 1177 -24.59 -8.23 -19.39
CA ILE A 1177 -23.31 -7.50 -19.33
C ILE A 1177 -23.38 -6.22 -18.48
N LEU A 1178 -24.57 -5.63 -18.35
CA LEU A 1178 -24.86 -4.48 -17.49
C LEU A 1178 -26.25 -4.70 -16.92
N ARG A 1179 -26.44 -4.36 -15.65
CA ARG A 1179 -27.71 -4.57 -14.94
C ARG A 1179 -27.84 -3.61 -13.76
N ASP A 1180 -28.89 -2.81 -13.80
CA ASP A 1180 -29.24 -1.82 -12.79
C ASP A 1180 -30.63 -2.07 -12.23
N GLU A 1181 -30.78 -1.83 -10.93
CA GLU A 1181 -32.06 -1.85 -10.22
C GLU A 1181 -32.31 -0.49 -9.56
N GLN A 1182 -33.56 -0.02 -9.62
CA GLN A 1182 -33.92 1.26 -9.03
C GLN A 1182 -35.36 1.32 -8.54
N PRO A 1183 -35.63 2.05 -7.44
CA PRO A 1183 -36.98 2.42 -7.06
C PRO A 1183 -37.50 3.56 -7.94
N ARG A 1184 -38.82 3.64 -8.05
CA ARG A 1184 -39.55 4.71 -8.75
C ARG A 1184 -40.53 5.37 -7.80
N GLY A 1185 -40.71 6.69 -7.82
CA GLY A 1185 -41.61 7.32 -6.86
C GLY A 1185 -41.40 8.82 -6.59
N VAL A 1186 -41.84 9.25 -5.40
CA VAL A 1186 -41.88 10.66 -4.96
C VAL A 1186 -41.01 10.89 -3.71
N GLY A 1187 -40.82 12.15 -3.32
CA GLY A 1187 -39.96 12.55 -2.22
C GLY A 1187 -38.48 12.48 -2.56
N ARG A 1188 -38.12 12.72 -3.83
CA ARG A 1188 -36.74 12.52 -4.35
C ARG A 1188 -36.27 11.09 -4.07
N VAL A 1189 -36.98 10.09 -4.57
CA VAL A 1189 -36.74 8.67 -4.23
C VAL A 1189 -35.30 8.22 -4.57
N VAL A 1190 -34.67 7.54 -3.62
CA VAL A 1190 -33.35 6.90 -3.73
C VAL A 1190 -33.41 5.47 -3.18
N SER A 1191 -34.08 5.28 -2.04
CA SER A 1191 -34.15 4.00 -1.32
C SER A 1191 -35.32 3.12 -1.80
N PHE A 1192 -35.18 1.81 -1.66
CA PHE A 1192 -36.26 0.85 -1.93
C PHE A 1192 -37.29 0.86 -0.79
N LYS A 1193 -38.48 0.33 -1.07
CA LYS A 1193 -39.56 0.26 -0.08
C LYS A 1193 -39.14 -0.59 1.12
N ARG A 1194 -38.50 -1.73 0.89
CA ARG A 1194 -37.98 -2.59 1.96
C ARG A 1194 -37.02 -1.84 2.88
N ASP A 1195 -36.19 -0.94 2.34
CA ASP A 1195 -35.15 -0.25 3.11
C ASP A 1195 -35.81 0.69 4.13
N LEU A 1196 -36.82 1.45 3.70
CA LEU A 1196 -37.59 2.37 4.54
C LEU A 1196 -38.51 1.65 5.56
N GLU A 1197 -38.92 0.41 5.27
CA GLU A 1197 -39.74 -0.41 6.17
C GLU A 1197 -38.92 -1.11 7.24
N VAL A 1198 -37.72 -1.59 6.87
CA VAL A 1198 -36.75 -2.22 7.79
C VAL A 1198 -36.13 -1.17 8.70
N ASP A 1199 -35.77 -0.02 8.13
CA ASP A 1199 -35.02 1.03 8.81
C ASP A 1199 -35.71 2.40 8.71
N PRO A 1200 -36.78 2.63 9.49
CA PRO A 1200 -37.54 3.88 9.40
C PRO A 1200 -36.75 5.11 9.90
N GLU A 1201 -35.70 4.91 10.68
CA GLU A 1201 -34.79 5.94 11.18
C GLU A 1201 -33.36 5.38 11.04
N PRO A 1202 -32.64 5.80 9.98
CA PRO A 1202 -31.40 5.15 9.57
C PRO A 1202 -30.31 5.36 10.62
N HIS A 1203 -29.38 4.42 10.75
CA HIS A 1203 -28.42 4.39 11.87
C HIS A 1203 -27.49 5.60 11.97
N TRP A 1204 -27.24 6.28 10.84
CA TRP A 1204 -26.46 7.51 10.82
C TRP A 1204 -27.22 8.68 11.47
N ALA A 1205 -28.56 8.70 11.47
CA ALA A 1205 -29.44 9.84 11.83
C ALA A 1205 -29.71 10.05 13.33
#